data_AF-A0A7Y5HGW5-F1
#
_entry.id   AF-A0A7Y5HGW5-F1
#
_cell.length_a   1.000
_cell.length_b   1.000
_cell.length_c   1.000
_cell.angle_alpha   90.00
_cell.angle_beta   90.00
_cell.angle_gamma   90.00
#
_symmetry.space_group_name_H-M   'P 1'
#
loop_
_entity.id
_entity.type
_entity.pdbx_description
1 polymer ?
#
loop_
_entity_poly.entity_id
_entity_poly.type
_entity_poly.pdbx_seq_one_letter_code
_entity_poly.pdbx_strand_id
1 'polypeptide(L)'
;MHATPFRGLRAGLLAAAGALLLASVPARAATREYDLVVEEGEVAIAGKPRLALTLNGSVPGPTLRFTVGDDAVIRVHNRLRTETSIHWHGILLPNDQDGVPYLTTPPVAPGAVATFRFPLTHAGTYWYHSHTGLQEQRGVYGALVVTPAGGEAVAADREHVVVLSDWTDEDPDEVMRTLMRGSDWYSVRKGTLPTIAGAWRAGRLGSYFRSQWNRMPPMDVSDVAYDAFVANGRERLALEGSPGETLRLRIVNASSSTNFLLHSSLGPLTIVAADGPAVEPLPVEGFMIAIAETYDVIVKVPPEGLWEIRATSQDGSGRASLLLGSGEEHPARDLPAPDLYSMDHLLPGAMDSLGLGKRGTGAHGGHGGAEAGAEAAPVRPLSPYRGLRAVVPSRAREGAPVREMELHLTGDMVRYTWSIDGRTLAEDGTIRIRRGEVLRITLVNDTMMNHPMHLHGHFFRVLDGDDDRAPLKHTVDVPPMGRRTIEFDADESGDWFFHCHVLYHMESGMARVFSYGPDGHEPRMDPGMMGRTILVGEAAFLTTMSSGRAAVMSGRWDFGAAWDVAWEREEEHDHGVEYEADAFAERYFDENLSASAGVRFTNEDDAHDRGFAGATWRLPLLVRARVEADTRGDLRAGLAKEFQLTERLELSLAGHYDTGSRWEGRAGLDYLLTKSLSLTVEAHSDHGVGVGFTVRF
;
A
#
# COMPACT_ATOMS: atom_id res chain seq x y z
N MET A 1 -19.13 -109.27 20.75
CA MET A 1 -17.77 -109.38 21.31
C MET A 1 -17.05 -108.07 21.04
N HIS A 2 -16.57 -107.41 22.12
CA HIS A 2 -15.69 -106.22 22.17
C HIS A 2 -16.13 -104.93 21.45
N ALA A 3 -15.99 -103.72 21.97
CA ALA A 3 -15.62 -103.17 23.27
C ALA A 3 -16.05 -101.68 23.27
N THR A 4 -16.41 -101.17 24.44
CA THR A 4 -16.59 -99.75 24.81
C THR A 4 -15.22 -99.01 24.88
N PRO A 5 -15.09 -97.79 25.43
CA PRO A 5 -15.58 -96.45 25.02
C PRO A 5 -14.44 -95.38 25.14
N PHE A 6 -14.74 -94.07 25.03
CA PHE A 6 -14.27 -92.95 25.91
C PHE A 6 -14.09 -91.58 25.23
N ARG A 7 -14.58 -90.58 25.97
CA ARG A 7 -14.41 -89.13 25.87
C ARG A 7 -12.95 -88.69 26.11
N GLY A 8 -12.58 -87.55 25.54
CA GLY A 8 -11.44 -86.74 25.99
C GLY A 8 -11.52 -85.30 25.49
N LEU A 9 -11.84 -84.37 26.40
CA LEU A 9 -11.73 -82.92 26.24
C LEU A 9 -10.30 -82.49 25.86
N ARG A 10 -10.15 -81.54 24.94
CA ARG A 10 -9.18 -80.44 25.06
C ARG A 10 -9.76 -79.15 24.48
N ALA A 11 -9.98 -78.19 25.37
CA ALA A 11 -10.10 -76.78 25.04
C ALA A 11 -8.72 -76.22 24.66
N GLY A 12 -8.67 -75.28 23.70
CA GLY A 12 -7.43 -74.62 23.32
C GLY A 12 -7.55 -73.67 22.13
N LEU A 13 -7.81 -72.40 22.45
CA LEU A 13 -7.31 -71.16 21.83
C LEU A 13 -7.54 -70.84 20.33
N LEU A 14 -8.20 -69.69 20.14
CA LEU A 14 -7.88 -68.55 19.27
C LEU A 14 -7.46 -68.79 17.81
N ALA A 15 -8.28 -68.30 16.88
CA ALA A 15 -7.98 -67.08 16.12
C ALA A 15 -9.17 -66.73 15.21
N ALA A 16 -10.01 -65.80 15.65
CA ALA A 16 -10.97 -65.14 14.78
C ALA A 16 -10.20 -64.17 13.87
N ALA A 17 -10.05 -64.52 12.60
CA ALA A 17 -9.63 -63.60 11.55
C ALA A 17 -10.76 -62.61 11.29
N GLY A 18 -10.86 -61.58 12.13
CA GLY A 18 -11.64 -60.38 11.83
C GLY A 18 -10.89 -59.58 10.76
N ALA A 19 -11.34 -59.69 9.51
CA ALA A 19 -10.92 -58.79 8.46
C ALA A 19 -11.36 -57.36 8.84
N LEU A 20 -10.42 -56.53 9.27
CA LEU A 20 -10.59 -55.08 9.29
C LEU A 20 -10.67 -54.63 7.81
N LEU A 21 -11.89 -54.54 7.30
CA LEU A 21 -12.21 -53.66 6.18
C LEU A 21 -12.08 -52.22 6.70
N LEU A 22 -10.85 -51.70 6.69
CA LEU A 22 -10.63 -50.26 6.65
C LEU A 22 -11.23 -49.79 5.32
N ALA A 23 -12.50 -49.36 5.37
CA ALA A 23 -13.09 -48.58 4.32
C ALA A 23 -12.28 -47.27 4.24
N SER A 24 -11.28 -47.25 3.36
CA SER A 24 -10.72 -46.01 2.85
C SER A 24 -11.86 -45.32 2.10
N VAL A 25 -12.58 -44.45 2.78
CA VAL A 25 -13.48 -43.50 2.12
C VAL A 25 -12.56 -42.63 1.28
N PRO A 26 -12.60 -42.68 -0.07
CA PRO A 26 -11.86 -41.70 -0.85
C PRO A 26 -12.49 -40.36 -0.51
N ALA A 27 -11.69 -39.41 -0.02
CA ALA A 27 -12.11 -38.02 0.07
C ALA A 27 -12.47 -37.58 -1.35
N ARG A 28 -13.77 -37.58 -1.65
CA ARG A 28 -14.28 -37.04 -2.91
C ARG A 28 -14.14 -35.52 -2.81
N ALA A 29 -13.57 -34.92 -3.85
CA ALA A 29 -13.67 -33.49 -4.11
C ALA A 29 -15.12 -33.03 -3.87
N ALA A 30 -15.34 -32.21 -2.83
CA ALA A 30 -16.65 -31.67 -2.53
C ALA A 30 -16.80 -30.34 -3.26
N THR A 31 -17.93 -30.14 -3.93
CA THR A 31 -18.28 -28.79 -4.39
C THR A 31 -18.73 -27.98 -3.18
N ARG A 32 -18.00 -26.91 -2.86
CA ARG A 32 -18.37 -25.97 -1.81
C ARG A 32 -18.84 -24.68 -2.43
N GLU A 33 -20.03 -24.26 -2.02
CA GLU A 33 -20.68 -23.10 -2.61
C GLU A 33 -20.84 -21.96 -1.61
N TYR A 34 -20.61 -20.74 -2.09
CA TYR A 34 -20.82 -19.52 -1.33
C TYR A 34 -21.55 -18.47 -2.17
N ASP A 35 -22.36 -17.66 -1.50
CA ASP A 35 -23.00 -16.48 -2.07
C ASP A 35 -22.45 -15.25 -1.33
N LEU A 36 -21.81 -14.36 -2.09
CA LEU A 36 -21.30 -13.08 -1.65
C LEU A 36 -22.15 -11.98 -2.25
N VAL A 37 -22.82 -11.22 -1.40
CA VAL A 37 -23.64 -10.08 -1.79
C VAL A 37 -22.85 -8.81 -1.49
N VAL A 38 -22.50 -8.08 -2.55
CA VAL A 38 -21.87 -6.76 -2.45
C VAL A 38 -22.99 -5.72 -2.43
N GLU A 39 -23.13 -5.01 -1.31
CA GLU A 39 -24.17 -3.99 -1.13
C GLU A 39 -23.71 -2.84 -0.23
N GLU A 40 -24.34 -1.67 -0.37
CA GLU A 40 -24.10 -0.54 0.52
C GLU A 40 -24.70 -0.83 1.90
N GLY A 41 -23.94 -0.56 2.96
CA GLY A 41 -24.38 -0.78 4.34
C GLY A 41 -23.72 0.20 5.31
N GLU A 42 -24.39 0.49 6.42
CA GLU A 42 -23.83 1.37 7.46
C GLU A 42 -22.93 0.57 8.41
N VAL A 43 -21.70 1.04 8.64
CA VAL A 43 -20.74 0.48 9.58
C VAL A 43 -20.20 1.56 10.49
N ALA A 44 -19.75 1.22 11.70
CA ALA A 44 -19.22 2.16 12.69
C ALA A 44 -17.81 1.77 13.16
N ILE A 45 -16.88 1.62 12.22
CA ILE A 45 -15.52 1.11 12.48
C ILE A 45 -14.69 2.14 13.28
N ALA A 46 -14.67 3.40 12.85
CA ALA A 46 -14.03 4.51 13.58
C ALA A 46 -14.98 5.21 14.58
N GLY A 47 -15.95 4.47 15.12
CA GLY A 47 -16.91 4.96 16.12
C GLY A 47 -18.03 5.87 15.58
N LYS A 48 -17.98 6.28 14.32
CA LYS A 48 -19.05 7.02 13.64
C LYS A 48 -19.71 6.15 12.58
N PRO A 49 -21.05 6.15 12.45
CA PRO A 49 -21.70 5.47 11.36
C PRO A 49 -21.34 6.08 10.00
N ARG A 50 -20.90 5.24 9.07
CA ARG A 50 -20.53 5.57 7.68
C ARG A 50 -21.12 4.58 6.72
N LEU A 51 -21.48 5.07 5.54
CA LEU A 51 -21.88 4.22 4.43
C LEU A 51 -20.63 3.56 3.83
N ALA A 52 -20.60 2.25 3.89
CA ALA A 52 -19.54 1.39 3.38
C ALA A 52 -20.07 0.47 2.28
N LEU A 53 -19.16 -0.23 1.61
CA LEU A 53 -19.49 -1.39 0.80
C LEU A 53 -19.29 -2.63 1.67
N THR A 54 -20.34 -3.42 1.82
CA THR A 54 -20.34 -4.60 2.67
C THR A 54 -20.41 -5.87 1.84
N LEU A 55 -19.88 -6.96 2.40
CA LEU A 55 -20.00 -8.31 1.86
C LEU A 55 -20.88 -9.11 2.83
N ASN A 56 -22.10 -9.44 2.40
CA ASN A 56 -23.12 -10.06 3.25
C ASN A 56 -23.42 -9.25 4.53
N GLY A 57 -23.40 -7.91 4.43
CA GLY A 57 -23.73 -7.00 5.53
C GLY A 57 -22.61 -6.76 6.54
N SER A 58 -21.38 -7.22 6.29
CA SER A 58 -20.23 -6.97 7.17
C SER A 58 -19.00 -6.43 6.44
N VAL A 59 -18.12 -5.77 7.22
CA VAL A 59 -16.74 -5.41 6.86
C VAL A 59 -15.86 -5.84 8.04
N PRO A 60 -14.87 -6.74 7.85
CA PRO A 60 -14.63 -7.51 6.63
C PRO A 60 -15.81 -8.42 6.26
N GLY A 61 -15.81 -8.91 5.03
CA GLY A 61 -16.71 -9.97 4.56
C GLY A 61 -16.48 -11.31 5.28
N PRO A 62 -17.37 -12.29 5.07
CA PRO A 62 -17.28 -13.59 5.73
C PRO A 62 -15.99 -14.34 5.36
N THR A 63 -15.44 -15.10 6.30
CA THR A 63 -14.34 -16.03 5.99
C THR A 63 -14.87 -17.21 5.16
N LEU A 64 -14.34 -17.38 3.95
CA LEU A 64 -14.62 -18.54 3.11
C LEU A 64 -13.70 -19.70 3.52
N ARG A 65 -14.26 -20.89 3.70
CA ARG A 65 -13.50 -22.05 4.22
C ARG A 65 -13.66 -23.27 3.33
N PHE A 66 -12.52 -23.75 2.88
CA PHE A 66 -12.41 -24.90 1.98
C PHE A 66 -11.38 -25.90 2.49
N THR A 67 -11.32 -27.04 1.84
CA THR A 67 -10.28 -28.05 2.00
C THR A 67 -9.64 -28.32 0.65
N VAL A 68 -8.33 -28.62 0.62
CA VAL A 68 -7.64 -29.01 -0.61
C VAL A 68 -8.37 -30.16 -1.28
N GLY A 69 -8.63 -30.02 -2.58
CA GLY A 69 -9.42 -30.93 -3.40
C GLY A 69 -10.88 -30.52 -3.54
N ASP A 70 -11.37 -29.53 -2.80
CA ASP A 70 -12.71 -28.96 -3.03
C ASP A 70 -12.77 -28.22 -4.38
N ASP A 71 -13.94 -28.24 -5.02
CA ASP A 71 -14.29 -27.32 -6.11
C ASP A 71 -15.01 -26.11 -5.49
N ALA A 72 -14.42 -24.93 -5.58
CA ALA A 72 -15.06 -23.70 -5.14
C ALA A 72 -16.08 -23.24 -6.18
N VAL A 73 -17.29 -22.89 -5.73
CA VAL A 73 -18.32 -22.22 -6.55
C VAL A 73 -18.80 -21.00 -5.80
N ILE A 74 -18.37 -19.81 -6.21
CA ILE A 74 -18.67 -18.57 -5.48
C ILE A 74 -19.49 -17.66 -6.38
N ARG A 75 -20.69 -17.29 -5.92
CA ARG A 75 -21.62 -16.40 -6.61
C ARG A 75 -21.52 -15.00 -6.02
N VAL A 76 -21.04 -14.06 -6.81
CA VAL A 76 -20.93 -12.65 -6.44
C VAL A 76 -22.15 -11.91 -6.97
N HIS A 77 -23.03 -11.47 -6.08
CA HIS A 77 -24.22 -10.69 -6.37
C HIS A 77 -23.90 -9.21 -6.19
N ASN A 78 -23.93 -8.44 -7.28
CA ASN A 78 -23.72 -7.00 -7.20
C ASN A 78 -25.06 -6.28 -7.00
N ARG A 79 -25.30 -5.70 -5.82
CA ARG A 79 -26.46 -4.85 -5.53
C ARG A 79 -26.13 -3.35 -5.53
N LEU A 80 -24.92 -2.99 -5.93
CA LEU A 80 -24.50 -1.60 -6.09
C LEU A 80 -25.10 -0.99 -7.35
N ARG A 81 -24.97 0.34 -7.46
CA ARG A 81 -25.30 1.11 -8.67
C ARG A 81 -24.14 1.16 -9.67
N THR A 82 -22.95 0.75 -9.23
CA THR A 82 -21.72 0.67 -10.02
C THR A 82 -21.35 -0.79 -10.22
N GLU A 83 -20.46 -1.07 -11.16
CA GLU A 83 -19.88 -2.40 -11.28
C GLU A 83 -19.01 -2.76 -10.07
N THR A 84 -18.69 -4.04 -9.92
CA THR A 84 -17.75 -4.55 -8.92
C THR A 84 -17.00 -5.74 -9.50
N SER A 85 -15.96 -6.16 -8.79
CA SER A 85 -15.17 -7.35 -9.09
C SER A 85 -14.68 -7.94 -7.76
N ILE A 86 -14.28 -9.21 -7.78
CA ILE A 86 -13.65 -9.88 -6.64
C ILE A 86 -12.48 -10.70 -7.18
N HIS A 87 -11.27 -10.36 -6.73
CA HIS A 87 -10.05 -11.12 -6.93
C HIS A 87 -9.81 -12.08 -5.76
N TRP A 88 -9.27 -13.27 -6.05
CA TRP A 88 -8.97 -14.34 -5.09
C TRP A 88 -7.48 -14.38 -4.78
N HIS A 89 -7.03 -13.44 -3.96
CA HIS A 89 -5.60 -13.17 -3.71
C HIS A 89 -4.83 -14.41 -3.23
N GLY A 90 -3.85 -14.83 -4.04
CA GLY A 90 -2.97 -15.97 -3.75
C GLY A 90 -3.52 -17.34 -4.16
N ILE A 91 -4.72 -17.41 -4.74
CA ILE A 91 -5.28 -18.66 -5.27
C ILE A 91 -4.71 -18.93 -6.67
N LEU A 92 -4.31 -20.18 -6.91
CA LEU A 92 -3.93 -20.64 -8.25
C LEU A 92 -5.20 -21.14 -8.93
N LEU A 93 -5.62 -20.45 -9.98
CA LEU A 93 -6.90 -20.65 -10.65
C LEU A 93 -6.74 -20.46 -12.16
N PRO A 94 -7.71 -20.91 -12.97
CA PRO A 94 -7.72 -20.56 -14.39
C PRO A 94 -7.79 -19.05 -14.57
N ASN A 95 -7.04 -18.51 -15.54
CA ASN A 95 -6.90 -17.07 -15.74
C ASN A 95 -8.25 -16.33 -15.83
N ASP A 96 -9.27 -16.91 -16.48
CA ASP A 96 -10.60 -16.28 -16.61
C ASP A 96 -11.43 -16.21 -15.30
N GLN A 97 -10.96 -16.86 -14.23
CA GLN A 97 -11.55 -16.84 -12.89
C GLN A 97 -10.85 -15.87 -11.93
N ASP A 98 -9.81 -15.17 -12.39
CA ASP A 98 -8.92 -14.38 -11.53
C ASP A 98 -9.58 -13.13 -10.93
N GLY A 99 -10.57 -12.55 -11.61
CA GLY A 99 -11.40 -11.49 -11.04
C GLY A 99 -10.86 -10.08 -11.23
N VAL A 100 -9.85 -9.87 -12.08
CA VAL A 100 -9.39 -8.53 -12.49
C VAL A 100 -10.26 -8.06 -13.65
N PRO A 101 -11.06 -6.98 -13.47
CA PRO A 101 -12.02 -6.54 -14.47
C PRO A 101 -11.31 -6.10 -15.75
N TYR A 102 -11.92 -6.39 -16.91
CA TYR A 102 -11.44 -6.02 -18.26
C TYR A 102 -10.15 -6.71 -18.73
N LEU A 103 -9.34 -7.25 -17.82
CA LEU A 103 -8.14 -8.02 -18.12
C LEU A 103 -8.44 -9.52 -18.18
N THR A 104 -8.80 -10.12 -17.04
CA THR A 104 -8.96 -11.56 -16.90
C THR A 104 -10.43 -11.97 -16.81
N THR A 105 -11.25 -11.19 -16.11
CA THR A 105 -12.66 -11.48 -15.88
C THR A 105 -13.52 -10.26 -16.25
N PRO A 106 -14.74 -10.43 -16.79
CA PRO A 106 -15.67 -9.31 -16.96
C PRO A 106 -16.09 -8.72 -15.61
N PRO A 107 -16.26 -7.39 -15.49
CA PRO A 107 -16.82 -6.81 -14.27
C PRO A 107 -18.25 -7.30 -14.02
N VAL A 108 -18.63 -7.41 -12.75
CA VAL A 108 -19.99 -7.76 -12.34
C VAL A 108 -20.84 -6.49 -12.43
N ALA A 109 -21.67 -6.40 -13.46
CA ALA A 109 -22.53 -5.23 -13.68
C ALA A 109 -23.53 -4.98 -12.52
N PRO A 110 -24.03 -3.74 -12.34
CA PRO A 110 -25.08 -3.43 -11.37
C PRO A 110 -26.28 -4.37 -11.47
N GLY A 111 -26.70 -4.97 -10.37
CA GLY A 111 -27.82 -5.92 -10.30
C GLY A 111 -27.53 -7.31 -10.88
N ALA A 112 -26.33 -7.56 -11.40
CA ALA A 112 -25.95 -8.84 -11.98
C ALA A 112 -25.34 -9.79 -10.94
N VAL A 113 -25.20 -11.06 -11.35
CA VAL A 113 -24.52 -12.10 -10.58
C VAL A 113 -23.45 -12.74 -11.46
N ALA A 114 -22.23 -12.83 -10.95
CA ALA A 114 -21.15 -13.60 -11.56
C ALA A 114 -20.88 -14.87 -10.75
N THR A 115 -20.63 -15.99 -11.43
CA THR A 115 -20.26 -17.25 -10.77
C THR A 115 -18.81 -17.58 -11.10
N PHE A 116 -17.98 -17.69 -10.07
CA PHE A 116 -16.60 -18.15 -10.16
C PHE A 116 -16.54 -19.63 -9.81
N ARG A 117 -15.79 -20.41 -10.59
CA ARG A 117 -15.61 -21.84 -10.35
C ARG A 117 -14.20 -22.29 -10.64
N PHE A 118 -13.50 -22.77 -9.62
CA PHE A 118 -12.13 -23.26 -9.74
C PHE A 118 -11.83 -24.34 -8.69
N PRO A 119 -10.93 -25.29 -9.00
CA PRO A 119 -10.49 -26.29 -8.05
C PRO A 119 -9.48 -25.69 -7.06
N LEU A 120 -9.51 -26.13 -5.81
CA LEU A 120 -8.52 -25.75 -4.81
C LEU A 120 -7.42 -26.81 -4.68
N THR A 121 -6.24 -26.48 -5.21
CA THR A 121 -5.12 -27.41 -5.36
C THR A 121 -4.04 -27.24 -4.30
N HIS A 122 -4.09 -26.16 -3.53
CA HIS A 122 -3.11 -25.82 -2.51
C HIS A 122 -3.78 -25.32 -1.23
N ALA A 123 -3.07 -25.44 -0.11
CA ALA A 123 -3.55 -25.06 1.21
C ALA A 123 -2.94 -23.72 1.64
N GLY A 124 -3.60 -23.04 2.58
CA GLY A 124 -3.06 -21.82 3.16
C GLY A 124 -4.11 -20.84 3.64
N THR A 125 -3.60 -19.70 4.12
CA THR A 125 -4.36 -18.50 4.45
C THR A 125 -4.25 -17.51 3.30
N TYR A 126 -5.39 -17.16 2.73
CA TYR A 126 -5.57 -16.26 1.60
C TYR A 126 -6.67 -15.26 1.93
N TRP A 127 -7.01 -14.43 0.96
CA TRP A 127 -8.07 -13.45 1.10
C TRP A 127 -8.65 -13.12 -0.26
N TYR A 128 -9.73 -12.35 -0.26
CA TYR A 128 -10.39 -11.88 -1.47
C TYR A 128 -10.75 -10.42 -1.29
N HIS A 129 -10.67 -9.65 -2.37
CA HIS A 129 -10.92 -8.21 -2.33
C HIS A 129 -11.39 -7.71 -3.70
N SER A 130 -11.95 -6.50 -3.72
CA SER A 130 -12.33 -5.88 -4.99
C SER A 130 -11.11 -5.40 -5.78
N HIS A 131 -11.15 -5.62 -7.09
CA HIS A 131 -10.18 -5.09 -8.05
C HIS A 131 -10.83 -4.02 -8.95
N THR A 132 -11.85 -3.33 -8.42
CA THR A 132 -12.57 -2.25 -9.11
C THR A 132 -12.39 -0.94 -8.36
N GLY A 133 -11.56 -0.05 -8.90
CA GLY A 133 -11.29 1.27 -8.32
C GLY A 133 -10.90 1.17 -6.84
N LEU A 134 -11.46 2.07 -6.02
CA LEU A 134 -11.16 2.15 -4.59
C LEU A 134 -12.15 1.37 -3.70
N GLN A 135 -12.85 0.37 -4.25
CA GLN A 135 -13.87 -0.39 -3.51
C GLN A 135 -13.30 -1.19 -2.32
N GLU A 136 -12.05 -1.62 -2.40
CA GLU A 136 -11.35 -2.30 -1.30
C GLU A 136 -11.35 -1.45 -0.03
N GLN A 137 -10.87 -0.21 -0.09
CA GLN A 137 -10.87 0.74 1.03
C GLN A 137 -12.26 0.95 1.63
N ARG A 138 -13.31 0.87 0.79
CA ARG A 138 -14.70 1.04 1.21
C ARG A 138 -15.29 -0.17 1.93
N GLY A 139 -14.59 -1.30 1.97
CA GLY A 139 -14.98 -2.48 2.75
C GLY A 139 -15.12 -3.80 1.95
N VAL A 140 -14.83 -3.82 0.65
CA VAL A 140 -14.95 -5.03 -0.17
C VAL A 140 -13.69 -5.90 -0.05
N TYR A 141 -13.52 -6.55 1.10
CA TYR A 141 -12.48 -7.54 1.35
C TYR A 141 -12.90 -8.56 2.40
N GLY A 142 -12.30 -9.75 2.40
CA GLY A 142 -12.52 -10.80 3.40
C GLY A 142 -11.50 -11.93 3.32
N ALA A 143 -11.47 -12.82 4.30
CA ALA A 143 -10.48 -13.91 4.36
C ALA A 143 -10.94 -15.18 3.63
N LEU A 144 -9.99 -15.95 3.10
CA LEU A 144 -10.22 -17.27 2.49
C LEU A 144 -9.21 -18.26 3.07
N VAL A 145 -9.68 -19.36 3.65
CA VAL A 145 -8.82 -20.40 4.23
C VAL A 145 -9.03 -21.71 3.49
N VAL A 146 -7.94 -22.30 3.02
CA VAL A 146 -7.92 -23.65 2.42
C VAL A 146 -7.15 -24.58 3.33
N THR A 147 -7.85 -25.45 4.06
CA THR A 147 -7.25 -26.42 4.97
C THR A 147 -6.59 -27.56 4.19
N PRO A 148 -5.38 -28.02 4.56
CA PRO A 148 -4.77 -29.19 3.93
C PRO A 148 -5.62 -30.45 4.18
N ALA A 149 -5.73 -31.34 3.18
CA ALA A 149 -6.52 -32.58 3.31
C ALA A 149 -6.03 -33.52 4.43
N GLY A 150 -4.74 -33.48 4.76
CA GLY A 150 -4.13 -34.24 5.86
C GLY A 150 -4.17 -33.52 7.22
N GLY A 151 -4.83 -32.36 7.30
CA GLY A 151 -4.72 -31.47 8.44
C GLY A 151 -3.44 -30.63 8.42
N GLU A 152 -3.34 -29.75 9.40
CA GLU A 152 -2.24 -28.81 9.51
C GLU A 152 -0.92 -29.47 9.93
N ALA A 153 0.20 -29.03 9.34
CA ALA A 153 1.53 -29.57 9.67
C ALA A 153 1.94 -29.28 11.12
N VAL A 154 1.58 -28.10 11.63
CA VAL A 154 1.73 -27.72 13.03
C VAL A 154 0.35 -27.68 13.66
N ALA A 155 0.09 -28.61 14.57
CA ALA A 155 -1.18 -28.70 15.28
C ALA A 155 -1.38 -27.51 16.22
N ALA A 156 -2.62 -27.06 16.33
CA ALA A 156 -3.10 -26.11 17.31
C ALA A 156 -4.45 -26.61 17.84
N ASP A 157 -4.76 -26.29 19.08
CA ASP A 157 -6.02 -26.68 19.71
C ASP A 157 -7.19 -25.86 19.13
N ARG A 158 -6.92 -24.62 18.71
CA ARG A 158 -7.89 -23.71 18.11
C ARG A 158 -7.27 -22.79 17.07
N GLU A 159 -8.11 -22.35 16.15
CA GLU A 159 -7.76 -21.43 15.08
C GLU A 159 -8.61 -20.16 15.13
N HIS A 160 -7.96 -19.02 14.96
CA HIS A 160 -8.60 -17.72 14.72
C HIS A 160 -8.12 -17.12 13.41
N VAL A 161 -9.03 -16.50 12.68
CA VAL A 161 -8.70 -15.71 11.48
C VAL A 161 -8.78 -14.24 11.87
N VAL A 162 -7.71 -13.51 11.58
CA VAL A 162 -7.53 -12.10 11.94
C VAL A 162 -7.26 -11.33 10.66
N VAL A 163 -8.20 -10.47 10.28
CA VAL A 163 -8.06 -9.55 9.15
C VAL A 163 -7.73 -8.17 9.70
N LEU A 164 -6.49 -7.75 9.51
CA LEU A 164 -6.03 -6.40 9.78
C LEU A 164 -6.44 -5.48 8.64
N SER A 165 -6.92 -4.27 8.95
CA SER A 165 -7.21 -3.25 7.96
C SER A 165 -7.06 -1.83 8.54
N ASP A 166 -6.79 -0.88 7.67
CA ASP A 166 -6.97 0.54 7.93
C ASP A 166 -8.40 0.98 7.55
N TRP A 167 -8.88 2.08 8.14
CA TRP A 167 -10.21 2.60 7.90
C TRP A 167 -10.21 4.13 7.84
N THR A 168 -10.86 4.68 6.82
CA THR A 168 -11.11 6.12 6.68
C THR A 168 -12.62 6.38 6.61
N ASP A 169 -13.07 7.42 7.30
CA ASP A 169 -14.43 7.94 7.17
C ASP A 169 -14.61 8.79 5.90
N GLU A 170 -13.51 9.13 5.22
CA GLU A 170 -13.48 9.93 4.00
C GLU A 170 -13.79 9.06 2.77
N ASP A 171 -14.42 9.66 1.76
CA ASP A 171 -14.57 9.02 0.45
C ASP A 171 -13.18 8.75 -0.15
N PRO A 172 -12.82 7.49 -0.49
CA PRO A 172 -11.50 7.20 -1.06
C PRO A 172 -11.18 7.98 -2.34
N ASP A 173 -12.18 8.35 -3.15
CA ASP A 173 -11.95 9.21 -4.32
C ASP A 173 -11.53 10.63 -3.91
N GLU A 174 -12.00 11.14 -2.77
CA GLU A 174 -11.54 12.40 -2.18
C GLU A 174 -10.14 12.26 -1.57
N VAL A 175 -9.82 11.09 -1.00
CA VAL A 175 -8.46 10.78 -0.53
C VAL A 175 -7.49 10.84 -1.71
N MET A 176 -7.80 10.13 -2.80
CA MET A 176 -7.01 10.14 -4.03
C MET A 176 -6.87 11.57 -4.60
N ARG A 177 -7.96 12.35 -4.66
CA ARG A 177 -7.94 13.74 -5.16
C ARG A 177 -7.12 14.68 -4.25
N THR A 178 -7.03 14.38 -2.96
CA THR A 178 -6.18 15.12 -2.01
C THR A 178 -4.70 14.80 -2.23
N LEU A 179 -4.37 13.51 -2.40
CA LEU A 179 -3.02 13.04 -2.69
C LEU A 179 -2.50 13.59 -4.03
N MET A 180 -3.30 13.50 -5.09
CA MET A 180 -2.91 13.94 -6.43
C MET A 180 -2.70 15.46 -6.58
N ARG A 181 -3.22 16.29 -5.66
CA ARG A 181 -2.89 17.74 -5.65
C ARG A 181 -1.60 18.06 -4.89
N GLY A 182 -0.96 17.08 -4.25
CA GLY A 182 0.23 17.29 -3.42
C GLY A 182 -0.08 18.00 -2.10
N SER A 183 -1.23 17.72 -1.48
CA SER A 183 -1.58 18.31 -0.18
C SER A 183 -0.87 17.62 0.98
N ASP A 184 -0.23 18.39 1.85
CA ASP A 184 0.38 17.89 3.10
C ASP A 184 -0.64 17.50 4.19
N TRP A 185 -1.95 17.61 3.93
CA TRP A 185 -3.00 17.44 4.93
C TRP A 185 -2.89 16.15 5.75
N TYR A 186 -2.58 15.03 5.09
CA TYR A 186 -2.45 13.75 5.79
C TYR A 186 -1.20 13.68 6.66
N SER A 187 -0.07 14.22 6.21
CA SER A 187 1.14 14.33 7.03
C SER A 187 0.93 15.25 8.24
N VAL A 188 0.14 16.33 8.08
CA VAL A 188 -0.29 17.18 9.20
C VAL A 188 -1.17 16.40 10.18
N ARG A 189 -2.15 15.63 9.70
CA ARG A 189 -3.04 14.83 10.56
C ARG A 189 -2.28 13.78 11.37
N LYS A 190 -1.24 13.18 10.79
CA LYS A 190 -0.41 12.16 11.45
C LYS A 190 0.70 12.74 12.32
N GLY A 191 1.03 14.02 12.15
CA GLY A 191 2.19 14.64 12.80
C GLY A 191 3.53 14.17 12.20
N THR A 192 3.53 13.77 10.93
CA THR A 192 4.70 13.24 10.20
C THR A 192 5.33 14.26 9.26
N LEU A 193 4.76 15.46 9.13
CA LEU A 193 5.32 16.52 8.28
C LEU A 193 6.62 17.10 8.89
N PRO A 194 7.77 17.03 8.20
CA PRO A 194 9.01 17.66 8.70
C PRO A 194 8.92 19.19 8.62
N THR A 195 9.23 19.88 9.72
CA THR A 195 9.11 21.35 9.79
C THR A 195 10.36 22.01 10.37
N ILE A 196 10.58 23.29 10.07
CA ILE A 196 11.71 24.05 10.62
C ILE A 196 11.61 24.13 12.15
N ALA A 197 10.42 24.42 12.69
CA ALA A 197 10.21 24.46 14.14
C ALA A 197 10.43 23.08 14.79
N GLY A 198 9.97 22.00 14.15
CA GLY A 198 10.19 20.64 14.61
C GLY A 198 11.68 20.28 14.61
N ALA A 199 12.40 20.58 13.53
CA ALA A 199 13.85 20.38 13.43
C ALA A 199 14.62 21.19 14.49
N TRP A 200 14.20 22.42 14.78
CA TRP A 200 14.81 23.24 15.84
C TRP A 200 14.61 22.62 17.22
N ARG A 201 13.37 22.21 17.56
CA ARG A 201 13.07 21.54 18.84
C ARG A 201 13.85 20.23 19.01
N ALA A 202 14.04 19.48 17.92
CA ALA A 202 14.79 18.24 17.92
C ALA A 202 16.33 18.43 17.87
N GLY A 203 16.84 19.65 17.75
CA GLY A 203 18.27 19.90 17.55
C GLY A 203 18.81 19.40 16.20
N ARG A 204 17.93 19.26 15.20
CA ARG A 204 18.17 18.63 13.89
C ARG A 204 18.12 19.62 12.71
N LEU A 205 18.19 20.94 12.94
CA LEU A 205 18.15 21.95 11.85
C LEU A 205 19.15 21.69 10.72
N GLY A 206 20.38 21.27 11.06
CA GLY A 206 21.39 20.93 10.06
C GLY A 206 20.97 19.75 9.17
N SER A 207 20.35 18.72 9.76
CA SER A 207 19.81 17.58 9.01
C SER A 207 18.64 17.99 8.11
N TYR A 208 17.74 18.84 8.61
CA TYR A 208 16.64 19.40 7.83
C TYR A 208 17.15 20.14 6.58
N PHE A 209 18.03 21.12 6.73
CA PHE A 209 18.53 21.85 5.54
C PHE A 209 19.42 21.00 4.63
N ARG A 210 20.09 19.98 5.17
CA ARG A 210 20.84 19.02 4.35
C ARG A 210 19.91 18.14 3.52
N SER A 211 18.77 17.68 4.07
CA SER A 211 17.82 16.87 3.30
C SER A 211 17.19 17.65 2.16
N GLN A 212 16.93 18.94 2.36
CA GLN A 212 16.43 19.85 1.32
C GLN A 212 17.40 20.02 0.13
N TRP A 213 18.69 19.72 0.32
CA TRP A 213 19.66 19.74 -0.78
C TRP A 213 19.40 18.62 -1.80
N ASN A 214 18.84 17.50 -1.33
CA ASN A 214 18.32 16.47 -2.21
C ASN A 214 17.07 17.06 -2.88
N ARG A 215 16.98 16.97 -4.21
CA ARG A 215 15.87 17.56 -5.00
C ARG A 215 14.55 16.81 -4.80
N MET A 216 14.42 16.07 -3.71
CA MET A 216 13.26 15.25 -3.36
C MET A 216 12.53 15.91 -2.19
N PRO A 217 11.22 16.18 -2.33
CA PRO A 217 10.37 16.54 -1.20
C PRO A 217 10.46 15.49 -0.09
N PRO A 218 10.20 15.85 1.17
CA PRO A 218 10.11 14.87 2.24
C PRO A 218 9.01 13.85 1.90
N MET A 219 9.39 12.57 1.93
CA MET A 219 8.47 11.46 1.71
C MET A 219 7.91 11.02 3.05
N ASP A 220 6.59 10.81 3.10
CA ASP A 220 5.94 10.24 4.27
C ASP A 220 6.16 8.72 4.30
N VAL A 221 6.03 8.11 5.48
CA VAL A 221 6.13 6.65 5.66
C VAL A 221 4.84 5.96 5.21
N SER A 222 3.71 6.68 5.23
CA SER A 222 2.40 6.26 4.73
C SER A 222 1.74 7.47 4.05
N ASP A 223 0.96 7.32 3.00
CA ASP A 223 0.39 8.49 2.32
C ASP A 223 -0.85 9.06 3.02
N VAL A 224 -1.65 8.19 3.63
CA VAL A 224 -2.99 8.52 4.12
C VAL A 224 -3.01 8.57 5.63
N ALA A 225 -3.79 9.51 6.19
CA ALA A 225 -4.13 9.52 7.61
C ALA A 225 -5.47 8.82 7.81
N TYR A 226 -5.43 7.63 8.43
CA TYR A 226 -6.62 6.86 8.73
C TYR A 226 -7.26 7.25 10.06
N ASP A 227 -8.57 7.00 10.16
CA ASP A 227 -9.35 7.30 11.36
C ASP A 227 -9.35 6.13 12.36
N ALA A 228 -9.15 4.90 11.87
CA ALA A 228 -8.98 3.71 12.72
C ALA A 228 -8.08 2.66 12.07
N PHE A 229 -7.47 1.84 12.93
CA PHE A 229 -6.75 0.63 12.54
C PHE A 229 -7.35 -0.54 13.31
N VAL A 230 -7.77 -1.58 12.60
CA VAL A 230 -8.66 -2.58 13.18
C VAL A 230 -8.27 -4.02 12.85
N ALA A 231 -8.65 -4.92 13.73
CA ALA A 231 -8.64 -6.37 13.53
C ALA A 231 -10.09 -6.86 13.53
N ASN A 232 -10.54 -7.48 12.43
CA ASN A 232 -11.93 -7.91 12.24
C ASN A 232 -12.96 -6.80 12.55
N GLY A 233 -12.67 -5.56 12.10
CA GLY A 233 -13.55 -4.40 12.30
C GLY A 233 -13.52 -3.79 13.71
N ARG A 234 -12.59 -4.20 14.59
CA ARG A 234 -12.44 -3.66 15.96
C ARG A 234 -11.00 -3.23 16.24
N GLU A 235 -10.81 -2.08 16.89
CA GLU A 235 -9.47 -1.65 17.35
C GLU A 235 -8.91 -2.59 18.42
N ARG A 236 -9.77 -3.12 19.29
CA ARG A 236 -9.42 -4.13 20.31
C ARG A 236 -10.27 -5.37 20.11
N LEU A 237 -9.63 -6.47 19.70
CA LEU A 237 -10.27 -7.75 19.43
C LEU A 237 -9.87 -8.76 20.52
N ALA A 238 -10.85 -9.17 21.33
CA ALA A 238 -10.65 -10.30 22.25
C ALA A 238 -10.74 -11.62 21.47
N LEU A 239 -9.74 -12.49 21.64
CA LEU A 239 -9.70 -13.82 21.05
C LEU A 239 -10.05 -14.86 22.10
N GLU A 240 -10.91 -15.81 21.73
CA GLU A 240 -11.27 -16.92 22.61
C GLU A 240 -10.10 -17.89 22.80
N GLY A 241 -9.84 -18.33 24.02
CA GLY A 241 -8.84 -19.34 24.30
C GLY A 241 -8.78 -19.68 25.78
N SER A 242 -8.67 -20.96 26.09
CA SER A 242 -8.52 -21.46 27.46
C SER A 242 -7.06 -21.37 27.90
N PRO A 243 -6.78 -21.11 29.18
CA PRO A 243 -5.43 -21.18 29.74
C PRO A 243 -4.67 -22.44 29.31
N GLY A 244 -3.48 -22.27 28.71
CA GLY A 244 -2.61 -23.34 28.22
C GLY A 244 -2.91 -23.84 26.80
N GLU A 245 -4.02 -23.43 26.18
CA GLU A 245 -4.40 -23.77 24.80
C GLU A 245 -3.38 -23.19 23.80
N THR A 246 -3.05 -23.95 22.77
CA THR A 246 -2.24 -23.49 21.65
C THR A 246 -3.15 -22.97 20.55
N LEU A 247 -2.99 -21.70 20.17
CA LEU A 247 -3.79 -21.05 19.13
C LEU A 247 -2.97 -20.89 17.86
N ARG A 248 -3.61 -21.15 16.72
CA ARG A 248 -3.18 -20.68 15.42
C ARG A 248 -3.91 -19.38 15.09
N LEU A 249 -3.16 -18.31 14.86
CA LEU A 249 -3.68 -17.05 14.35
C LEU A 249 -3.31 -16.94 12.88
N ARG A 250 -4.32 -16.95 12.00
CA ARG A 250 -4.20 -16.71 10.57
C ARG A 250 -4.36 -15.22 10.31
N ILE A 251 -3.25 -14.52 10.17
CA ILE A 251 -3.23 -13.05 10.09
C ILE A 251 -3.16 -12.66 8.61
N VAL A 252 -4.12 -11.86 8.17
CA VAL A 252 -4.18 -11.26 6.83
C VAL A 252 -4.05 -9.76 7.00
N ASN A 253 -3.16 -9.12 6.23
CA ASN A 253 -3.17 -7.67 6.10
C ASN A 253 -3.96 -7.26 4.86
N ALA A 254 -5.24 -6.89 5.06
CA ALA A 254 -6.16 -6.42 4.03
C ALA A 254 -6.33 -4.89 4.04
N SER A 255 -5.29 -4.18 4.49
CA SER A 255 -5.27 -2.71 4.51
C SER A 255 -5.09 -2.15 3.12
N SER A 256 -5.55 -0.92 2.88
CA SER A 256 -5.36 -0.28 1.58
C SER A 256 -4.03 0.44 1.44
N SER A 257 -3.43 0.94 2.54
CA SER A 257 -2.08 1.54 2.47
C SER A 257 -1.24 1.42 3.73
N THR A 258 -1.57 0.47 4.62
CA THR A 258 -0.88 0.30 5.91
C THR A 258 -0.17 -1.04 6.03
N ASN A 259 1.16 -1.01 6.16
CA ASN A 259 1.91 -2.12 6.75
C ASN A 259 1.82 -2.05 8.28
N PHE A 260 1.76 -3.21 8.93
CA PHE A 260 1.70 -3.29 10.39
C PHE A 260 2.98 -3.90 10.97
N LEU A 261 3.43 -3.31 12.09
CA LEU A 261 4.52 -3.78 12.93
C LEU A 261 3.94 -4.62 14.07
N LEU A 262 4.01 -5.94 13.94
CA LEU A 262 3.52 -6.87 14.95
C LEU A 262 4.54 -7.05 16.07
N HIS A 263 4.06 -7.03 17.31
CA HIS A 263 4.83 -7.33 18.50
C HIS A 263 3.91 -7.87 19.58
N SER A 264 4.43 -8.71 20.46
CA SER A 264 3.63 -9.38 21.48
C SER A 264 4.19 -9.20 22.88
N SER A 265 3.30 -9.03 23.86
CA SER A 265 3.65 -9.18 25.27
C SER A 265 3.65 -10.64 25.72
N LEU A 266 3.04 -11.57 24.97
CA LEU A 266 2.96 -13.01 25.29
C LEU A 266 4.32 -13.72 25.25
N GLY A 267 5.30 -13.13 24.58
CA GLY A 267 6.54 -13.79 24.16
C GLY A 267 6.58 -14.00 22.64
N PRO A 268 7.49 -14.85 22.14
CA PRO A 268 7.70 -15.03 20.72
C PRO A 268 6.46 -15.53 19.98
N LEU A 269 6.17 -14.93 18.84
CA LEU A 269 5.24 -15.43 17.84
C LEU A 269 5.96 -16.47 16.97
N THR A 270 5.42 -17.67 16.82
CA THR A 270 6.07 -18.69 15.96
C THR A 270 5.39 -18.74 14.60
N ILE A 271 6.03 -18.19 13.56
CA ILE A 271 5.53 -18.25 12.18
C ILE A 271 5.62 -19.69 11.66
N VAL A 272 4.54 -20.20 11.08
CA VAL A 272 4.45 -21.57 10.52
C VAL A 272 3.94 -21.60 9.08
N ALA A 273 3.39 -20.50 8.56
CA ALA A 273 3.10 -20.32 7.14
C ALA A 273 3.28 -18.85 6.75
N ALA A 274 3.60 -18.59 5.48
CA ALA A 274 3.72 -17.26 4.91
C ALA A 274 3.11 -17.26 3.50
N ASP A 275 2.15 -16.37 3.22
CA ASP A 275 1.39 -16.28 1.96
C ASP A 275 0.71 -17.58 1.55
N GLY A 276 0.36 -18.43 2.52
CA GLY A 276 -0.29 -19.71 2.31
C GLY A 276 0.61 -20.93 2.54
N PRO A 277 1.70 -21.13 1.78
CA PRO A 277 2.62 -22.25 1.97
C PRO A 277 3.21 -22.33 3.39
N ALA A 278 3.36 -23.56 3.89
CA ALA A 278 3.99 -23.82 5.17
C ALA A 278 5.50 -23.52 5.13
N VAL A 279 6.01 -22.95 6.23
CA VAL A 279 7.44 -22.70 6.45
C VAL A 279 7.93 -23.47 7.66
N GLU A 280 9.25 -23.68 7.74
CA GLU A 280 9.87 -24.18 8.97
C GLU A 280 9.53 -23.23 10.13
N PRO A 281 9.10 -23.75 11.31
CA PRO A 281 8.69 -22.90 12.43
C PRO A 281 9.76 -21.87 12.81
N LEU A 282 9.40 -20.60 12.74
CA LEU A 282 10.30 -19.47 12.98
C LEU A 282 9.79 -18.64 14.17
N PRO A 283 10.40 -18.77 15.37
CA PRO A 283 10.07 -17.91 16.50
C PRO A 283 10.64 -16.50 16.28
N VAL A 284 9.79 -15.47 16.42
CA VAL A 284 10.15 -14.05 16.32
C VAL A 284 9.51 -13.26 17.45
N GLU A 285 10.20 -12.24 17.96
CA GLU A 285 9.64 -11.31 18.96
C GLU A 285 8.59 -10.36 18.35
N GLY A 286 8.76 -10.06 17.06
CA GLY A 286 7.90 -9.22 16.25
C GLY A 286 8.38 -9.19 14.80
N PHE A 287 7.50 -8.84 13.88
CA PHE A 287 7.80 -8.74 12.44
C PHE A 287 6.87 -7.73 11.79
N MET A 288 7.29 -7.16 10.66
CA MET A 288 6.42 -6.37 9.80
C MET A 288 5.61 -7.32 8.90
N ILE A 289 4.28 -7.13 8.86
CA ILE A 289 3.40 -7.69 7.84
C ILE A 289 3.06 -6.58 6.85
N ALA A 290 3.48 -6.75 5.60
CA ALA A 290 3.14 -5.79 4.56
C ALA A 290 1.71 -6.00 4.06
N ILE A 291 1.17 -5.01 3.36
CA ILE A 291 -0.16 -5.11 2.74
C ILE A 291 -0.20 -6.35 1.85
N ALA A 292 -1.32 -7.07 1.88
CA ALA A 292 -1.60 -8.27 1.11
C ALA A 292 -0.75 -9.51 1.43
N GLU A 293 0.09 -9.46 2.46
CA GLU A 293 0.74 -10.64 3.00
C GLU A 293 -0.17 -11.38 3.99
N THR A 294 0.06 -12.68 4.10
CA THR A 294 -0.56 -13.51 5.15
C THR A 294 0.49 -14.27 5.95
N TYR A 295 0.24 -14.43 7.25
CA TYR A 295 1.09 -15.24 8.12
C TYR A 295 0.23 -16.05 9.08
N ASP A 296 0.55 -17.34 9.20
CA ASP A 296 0.03 -18.17 10.29
C ASP A 296 1.04 -18.17 11.42
N VAL A 297 0.62 -17.78 12.62
CA VAL A 297 1.45 -17.82 13.82
C VAL A 297 0.85 -18.72 14.88
N ILE A 298 1.72 -19.45 15.58
CA ILE A 298 1.38 -20.25 16.75
C ILE A 298 1.72 -19.47 18.01
N VAL A 299 0.74 -19.36 18.91
CA VAL A 299 0.87 -18.75 20.23
C VAL A 299 0.25 -19.66 21.28
N LYS A 300 0.69 -19.51 22.54
CA LYS A 300 0.13 -20.26 23.66
C LYS A 300 -0.58 -19.31 24.62
N VAL A 301 -1.82 -19.64 25.00
CA VAL A 301 -2.59 -18.85 25.96
C VAL A 301 -1.96 -18.98 27.34
N PRO A 302 -1.58 -17.88 28.00
CA PRO A 302 -0.99 -17.94 29.33
C PRO A 302 -1.97 -18.45 30.39
N PRO A 303 -1.48 -18.97 31.53
CA PRO A 303 -2.33 -19.47 32.61
C PRO A 303 -3.19 -18.35 33.25
N GLU A 304 -2.67 -17.13 33.27
CA GLU A 304 -3.28 -15.96 33.89
C GLU A 304 -2.89 -14.67 33.13
N GLY A 305 -3.70 -13.62 33.29
CA GLY A 305 -3.50 -12.33 32.65
C GLY A 305 -4.18 -12.23 31.28
N LEU A 306 -4.39 -10.99 30.84
CA LEU A 306 -4.87 -10.61 29.52
C LEU A 306 -3.70 -9.99 28.74
N TRP A 307 -3.25 -10.66 27.69
CA TRP A 307 -2.02 -10.30 26.99
C TRP A 307 -2.30 -9.79 25.59
N GLU A 308 -1.48 -8.84 25.13
CA GLU A 308 -1.66 -8.13 23.88
C GLU A 308 -0.68 -8.62 22.80
N ILE A 309 -1.21 -8.93 21.62
CA ILE A 309 -0.47 -8.89 20.36
C ILE A 309 -0.92 -7.61 19.65
N ARG A 310 0.01 -6.69 19.41
CA ARG A 310 -0.32 -5.39 18.84
C ARG A 310 0.22 -5.28 17.43
N ALA A 311 -0.61 -4.77 16.53
CA ALA A 311 -0.28 -4.39 15.17
C ALA A 311 -0.26 -2.86 15.10
N THR A 312 0.93 -2.25 15.18
CA THR A 312 1.10 -0.79 15.08
C THR A 312 1.31 -0.40 13.63
N SER A 313 0.68 0.67 13.15
CA SER A 313 0.89 1.16 11.79
C SER A 313 2.37 1.53 11.55
N GLN A 314 2.88 1.33 10.34
CA GLN A 314 4.30 1.56 10.04
C GLN A 314 4.76 3.01 10.19
N ASP A 315 3.84 3.98 10.29
CA ASP A 315 4.12 5.39 10.59
C ASP A 315 3.96 5.72 12.09
N GLY A 316 3.42 4.80 12.90
CA GLY A 316 3.15 4.98 14.32
C GLY A 316 1.89 5.78 14.65
N SER A 317 1.07 6.13 13.65
CA SER A 317 -0.14 6.95 13.83
C SER A 317 -1.29 6.21 14.55
N GLY A 318 -1.28 4.88 14.58
CA GLY A 318 -2.27 4.10 15.32
C GLY A 318 -1.97 2.61 15.40
N ARG A 319 -2.94 1.83 15.91
CA ARG A 319 -2.76 0.40 16.18
C ARG A 319 -4.07 -0.38 16.28
N ALA A 320 -3.99 -1.67 16.01
CA ALA A 320 -4.98 -2.67 16.42
C ALA A 320 -4.38 -3.60 17.49
N SER A 321 -5.21 -4.09 18.40
CA SER A 321 -4.82 -4.95 19.53
C SER A 321 -5.60 -6.25 19.53
N LEU A 322 -4.90 -7.39 19.52
CA LEU A 322 -5.46 -8.70 19.79
C LEU A 322 -5.23 -9.04 21.27
N LEU A 323 -6.29 -9.37 21.99
CA LEU A 323 -6.24 -9.62 23.43
C LEU A 323 -6.51 -11.09 23.72
N LEU A 324 -5.60 -11.75 24.43
CA LEU A 324 -5.63 -13.18 24.73
C LEU A 324 -5.59 -13.44 26.23
N GLY A 325 -6.51 -14.26 26.74
CA GLY A 325 -6.59 -14.60 28.16
C GLY A 325 -7.58 -13.74 28.94
N SER A 326 -7.38 -13.61 30.24
CA SER A 326 -8.28 -12.87 31.14
C SER A 326 -7.55 -12.45 32.43
N GLY A 327 -7.87 -11.29 32.97
CA GLY A 327 -7.28 -10.79 34.22
C GLY A 327 -6.59 -9.44 34.04
N GLU A 328 -5.47 -9.23 34.74
CA GLU A 328 -4.63 -8.04 34.59
C GLU A 328 -4.10 -7.91 33.17
N GLU A 329 -4.16 -6.71 32.60
CA GLU A 329 -3.72 -6.46 31.22
C GLU A 329 -2.20 -6.27 31.15
N HIS A 330 -1.57 -7.04 30.26
CA HIS A 330 -0.16 -6.95 29.91
C HIS A 330 -0.03 -6.37 28.50
N PRO A 331 0.08 -5.03 28.34
CA PRO A 331 0.17 -4.41 27.03
C PRO A 331 1.51 -4.73 26.36
N ALA A 332 1.49 -4.78 25.03
CA ALA A 332 2.68 -4.89 24.21
C ALA A 332 3.48 -3.56 24.28
N ARG A 333 4.81 -3.65 24.17
CA ARG A 333 5.72 -2.49 24.30
C ARG A 333 5.51 -1.51 23.15
N ASP A 334 5.52 -0.21 23.44
CA ASP A 334 5.45 0.81 22.39
C ASP A 334 6.71 0.77 21.51
N LEU A 335 6.50 0.84 20.20
CA LEU A 335 7.56 0.96 19.21
C LEU A 335 7.93 2.43 19.00
N PRO A 336 9.20 2.75 18.74
CA PRO A 336 9.59 4.12 18.44
C PRO A 336 8.95 4.60 17.13
N ALA A 337 8.48 5.85 17.15
CA ALA A 337 8.04 6.54 15.94
C ALA A 337 9.22 6.73 14.96
N PRO A 338 8.96 6.81 13.64
CA PRO A 338 9.98 7.17 12.66
C PRO A 338 10.65 8.52 12.99
N ASP A 339 11.99 8.59 12.85
CA ASP A 339 12.69 9.88 12.91
C ASP A 339 12.49 10.62 11.59
N LEU A 340 11.75 11.73 11.62
CA LEU A 340 11.42 12.56 10.46
C LEU A 340 12.62 13.33 9.89
N TYR A 341 13.73 13.41 10.63
CA TYR A 341 14.91 14.21 10.27
C TYR A 341 16.15 13.36 10.03
N SER A 342 16.02 12.03 10.06
CA SER A 342 17.09 11.10 9.73
C SER A 342 16.58 9.92 8.91
N MET A 343 17.49 9.36 8.12
CA MET A 343 17.23 8.17 7.31
C MET A 343 17.38 6.88 8.14
N ASP A 344 17.68 7.01 9.43
CA ASP A 344 18.10 5.91 10.29
C ASP A 344 17.02 4.84 10.42
N HIS A 345 15.74 5.22 10.30
CA HIS A 345 14.63 4.28 10.35
C HIS A 345 14.46 3.44 9.08
N LEU A 346 15.08 3.84 7.96
CA LEU A 346 15.00 3.18 6.65
C LEU A 346 16.21 2.29 6.37
N LEU A 347 17.38 2.69 6.88
CA LEU A 347 18.65 1.97 6.69
C LEU A 347 18.57 0.47 7.05
N PRO A 348 17.94 0.04 8.17
CA PRO A 348 17.90 -1.38 8.52
C PRO A 348 17.21 -2.24 7.46
N GLY A 349 16.08 -1.77 6.91
CA GLY A 349 15.35 -2.49 5.85
C GLY A 349 16.16 -2.58 4.56
N ALA A 350 16.75 -1.45 4.13
CA ALA A 350 17.62 -1.42 2.95
C ALA A 350 18.83 -2.36 3.11
N MET A 351 19.53 -2.30 4.25
CA MET A 351 20.69 -3.15 4.52
C MET A 351 20.34 -4.64 4.63
N ASP A 352 19.20 -4.97 5.24
CA ASP A 352 18.71 -6.35 5.28
C ASP A 352 18.46 -6.89 3.87
N SER A 353 17.85 -6.07 3.01
CA SER A 353 17.57 -6.39 1.60
C SER A 353 18.79 -6.57 0.70
N LEU A 354 19.90 -5.94 1.07
CA LEU A 354 21.19 -6.13 0.38
C LEU A 354 22.00 -7.31 0.94
N GLY A 355 21.46 -8.04 1.92
CA GLY A 355 22.20 -9.09 2.63
C GLY A 355 23.33 -8.58 3.52
N LEU A 356 23.42 -7.25 3.70
CA LEU A 356 24.46 -6.55 4.47
C LEU A 356 24.12 -6.40 5.96
N GLY A 357 22.88 -6.66 6.35
CA GLY A 357 22.53 -6.85 7.76
C GLY A 357 23.23 -8.09 8.33
N LYS A 358 23.61 -8.12 9.61
CA LYS A 358 24.20 -9.32 10.23
C LYS A 358 23.30 -10.54 9.96
N ARG A 359 23.86 -11.64 9.40
CA ARG A 359 23.19 -12.97 9.36
C ARG A 359 23.07 -13.44 10.81
N GLY A 360 22.00 -13.02 11.47
CA GLY A 360 21.83 -13.16 12.91
C GLY A 360 20.53 -12.52 13.30
N THR A 361 19.45 -13.26 13.04
CA THR A 361 18.32 -13.39 13.95
C THR A 361 17.76 -12.09 14.57
N GLY A 362 16.52 -11.74 14.27
CA GLY A 362 15.63 -11.14 15.28
C GLY A 362 15.33 -12.10 16.46
N ALA A 363 16.31 -12.92 16.84
CA ALA A 363 16.20 -14.15 17.64
C ALA A 363 17.60 -14.64 18.10
N HIS A 364 18.37 -13.84 18.85
CA HIS A 364 19.38 -14.30 19.82
C HIS A 364 20.06 -13.09 20.49
N GLY A 365 19.45 -12.61 21.58
CA GLY A 365 20.16 -11.88 22.61
C GLY A 365 21.01 -12.87 23.42
N GLY A 366 22.30 -12.96 23.11
CA GLY A 366 23.22 -13.74 23.93
C GLY A 366 24.63 -13.81 23.35
N HIS A 367 25.53 -12.95 23.84
CA HIS A 367 26.84 -13.36 24.34
C HIS A 367 27.55 -12.22 25.09
N GLY A 368 27.87 -12.49 26.36
CA GLY A 368 29.19 -12.19 26.92
C GLY A 368 29.43 -10.79 27.50
N GLY A 369 29.11 -10.63 28.79
CA GLY A 369 29.92 -9.84 29.72
C GLY A 369 30.01 -8.34 29.47
N ALA A 370 28.91 -7.61 29.66
CA ALA A 370 28.95 -6.22 30.09
C ALA A 370 27.68 -5.91 30.91
N GLU A 371 27.93 -5.38 32.11
CA GLU A 371 27.05 -4.81 33.13
C GLU A 371 25.53 -4.76 32.84
N ALA A 372 24.77 -5.41 33.74
CA ALA A 372 23.33 -5.23 33.87
C ALA A 372 23.01 -3.76 34.20
N GLY A 373 22.27 -3.06 33.32
CA GLY A 373 21.87 -1.68 33.63
C GLY A 373 21.15 -0.87 32.55
N ALA A 374 21.03 -1.31 31.30
CA ALA A 374 20.23 -0.60 30.29
C ALA A 374 19.55 -1.58 29.34
N GLU A 375 18.21 -1.64 29.36
CA GLU A 375 17.45 -2.26 28.26
C GLU A 375 17.76 -1.47 26.98
N ALA A 376 18.22 -2.17 25.93
CA ALA A 376 18.34 -1.57 24.61
C ALA A 376 16.95 -1.10 24.13
N ALA A 377 16.88 0.07 23.52
CA ALA A 377 15.62 0.62 23.01
C ALA A 377 14.97 -0.35 22.00
N PRO A 378 13.63 -0.51 22.02
CA PRO A 378 12.92 -1.39 21.10
C PRO A 378 13.19 -0.96 19.64
N VAL A 379 13.58 -1.93 18.81
CA VAL A 379 13.85 -1.71 17.38
C VAL A 379 12.58 -1.98 16.58
N ARG A 380 12.31 -1.17 15.55
CA ARG A 380 11.17 -1.40 14.66
C ARG A 380 11.37 -2.74 13.93
N PRO A 381 10.40 -3.67 13.97
CA PRO A 381 10.56 -4.97 13.33
C PRO A 381 10.61 -4.82 11.80
N LEU A 382 11.35 -5.71 11.15
CA LEU A 382 11.46 -5.81 9.68
C LEU A 382 10.60 -6.96 9.15
N SER A 383 10.53 -7.08 7.83
CA SER A 383 9.98 -8.27 7.16
C SER A 383 10.72 -9.55 7.60
N PRO A 384 10.04 -10.68 7.82
CA PRO A 384 10.66 -11.89 8.33
C PRO A 384 11.43 -12.72 7.27
N TYR A 385 11.46 -12.28 6.00
CA TYR A 385 11.89 -13.07 4.83
C TYR A 385 13.19 -13.84 5.01
N ARG A 386 14.21 -13.19 5.57
CA ARG A 386 15.54 -13.79 5.76
C ARG A 386 15.56 -15.00 6.70
N GLY A 387 14.60 -15.06 7.63
CA GLY A 387 14.44 -16.19 8.55
C GLY A 387 13.53 -17.30 8.01
N LEU A 388 12.71 -17.00 6.98
CA LEU A 388 11.76 -17.96 6.45
C LEU A 388 12.48 -19.02 5.60
N ARG A 389 12.05 -20.27 5.74
CA ARG A 389 12.50 -21.39 4.93
C ARG A 389 11.31 -22.27 4.57
N ALA A 390 11.18 -22.64 3.31
CA ALA A 390 10.19 -23.60 2.88
C ALA A 390 10.43 -24.97 3.55
N VAL A 391 9.35 -25.65 3.93
CA VAL A 391 9.43 -26.99 4.55
C VAL A 391 10.02 -28.05 3.61
N VAL A 392 9.85 -27.85 2.29
CA VAL A 392 10.41 -28.67 1.22
C VAL A 392 11.36 -27.83 0.37
N PRO A 393 12.37 -28.43 -0.29
CA PRO A 393 13.21 -27.72 -1.24
C PRO A 393 12.38 -27.05 -2.33
N SER A 394 12.66 -25.78 -2.63
CA SER A 394 11.87 -24.94 -3.55
C SER A 394 12.67 -24.53 -4.78
N ARG A 395 13.63 -25.35 -5.21
CA ARG A 395 14.51 -25.05 -6.35
C ARG A 395 13.71 -24.86 -7.65
N ALA A 396 14.12 -23.87 -8.43
CA ALA A 396 13.62 -23.63 -9.78
C ALA A 396 13.96 -24.81 -10.68
N ARG A 397 13.19 -24.97 -11.76
CA ARG A 397 13.36 -26.09 -12.68
C ARG A 397 14.78 -26.14 -13.24
N GLU A 398 15.43 -27.28 -13.01
CA GLU A 398 16.79 -27.54 -13.47
C GLU A 398 16.87 -27.56 -15.01
N GLY A 399 17.89 -26.91 -15.56
CA GLY A 399 18.16 -26.87 -17.01
C GLY A 399 17.26 -25.95 -17.84
N ALA A 400 16.29 -25.26 -17.23
CA ALA A 400 15.49 -24.25 -17.91
C ALA A 400 16.32 -22.97 -18.18
N PRO A 401 16.07 -22.25 -19.29
CA PRO A 401 16.73 -20.98 -19.54
C PRO A 401 16.29 -19.96 -18.49
N VAL A 402 17.26 -19.32 -17.81
CA VAL A 402 17.01 -18.25 -16.84
C VAL A 402 17.09 -16.91 -17.56
N ARG A 403 16.05 -16.09 -17.42
CA ARG A 403 16.06 -14.69 -17.86
C ARG A 403 16.00 -13.80 -16.63
N GLU A 404 17.05 -13.00 -16.47
CA GLU A 404 17.14 -11.99 -15.43
C GLU A 404 16.56 -10.67 -15.94
N MET A 405 15.84 -9.97 -15.07
CA MET A 405 15.36 -8.62 -15.31
C MET A 405 15.45 -7.79 -14.03
N GLU A 406 15.68 -6.50 -14.21
CA GLU A 406 15.67 -5.51 -13.13
C GLU A 406 14.49 -4.57 -13.39
N LEU A 407 13.67 -4.32 -12.37
CA LEU A 407 12.53 -3.42 -12.43
C LEU A 407 12.68 -2.38 -11.32
N HIS A 408 12.65 -1.11 -11.70
CA HIS A 408 12.77 0.01 -10.77
C HIS A 408 11.41 0.50 -10.32
N LEU A 409 11.13 0.46 -9.02
CA LEU A 409 9.93 1.04 -8.42
C LEU A 409 10.19 2.53 -8.23
N THR A 410 9.43 3.37 -8.93
CA THR A 410 9.63 4.83 -9.01
C THR A 410 8.34 5.57 -8.67
N GLY A 411 8.48 6.84 -8.26
CA GLY A 411 7.33 7.69 -7.91
C GLY A 411 7.58 9.17 -8.15
N ASP A 412 6.50 9.93 -8.31
CA ASP A 412 6.46 11.39 -8.37
C ASP A 412 5.43 11.88 -7.35
N MET A 413 5.91 12.50 -6.27
CA MET A 413 5.03 13.01 -5.20
C MET A 413 4.26 14.27 -5.55
N VAL A 414 4.73 15.03 -6.54
CA VAL A 414 4.07 16.27 -6.94
C VAL A 414 2.75 15.95 -7.61
N ARG A 415 2.76 14.91 -8.45
CA ARG A 415 1.59 14.46 -9.19
C ARG A 415 0.94 13.22 -8.60
N TYR A 416 1.52 12.69 -7.51
CA TYR A 416 1.17 11.41 -6.91
C TYR A 416 1.03 10.30 -7.96
N THR A 417 2.08 10.15 -8.78
CA THR A 417 2.15 9.15 -9.85
C THR A 417 3.17 8.09 -9.51
N TRP A 418 2.74 6.83 -9.46
CA TRP A 418 3.57 5.71 -9.08
C TRP A 418 3.78 4.79 -10.28
N SER A 419 4.97 4.22 -10.43
CA SER A 419 5.39 3.60 -11.70
C SER A 419 6.45 2.52 -11.52
N ILE A 420 6.63 1.73 -12.58
CA ILE A 420 7.76 0.81 -12.75
C ILE A 420 8.61 1.35 -13.91
N ASP A 421 9.94 1.38 -13.77
CA ASP A 421 10.90 1.94 -14.74
C ASP A 421 10.54 3.36 -15.22
N GLY A 422 10.00 4.18 -14.33
CA GLY A 422 9.57 5.55 -14.62
C GLY A 422 8.33 5.67 -15.51
N ARG A 423 7.64 4.55 -15.80
CA ARG A 423 6.45 4.50 -16.67
C ARG A 423 5.25 3.89 -15.94
N THR A 424 4.11 4.57 -16.02
CA THR A 424 2.85 4.05 -15.46
C THR A 424 2.30 2.90 -16.32
N LEU A 425 1.33 2.16 -15.80
CA LEU A 425 0.55 1.16 -16.54
C LEU A 425 0.03 1.69 -17.89
N ALA A 426 -0.37 2.96 -17.95
CA ALA A 426 -0.87 3.60 -19.17
C ALA A 426 0.22 3.91 -20.21
N GLU A 427 1.47 4.05 -19.79
CA GLU A 427 2.60 4.38 -20.65
C GLU A 427 3.35 3.14 -21.14
N ASP A 428 3.47 2.13 -20.29
CA ASP A 428 4.08 0.85 -20.59
C ASP A 428 3.43 -0.23 -19.71
N GLY A 429 2.49 -0.96 -20.29
CA GLY A 429 1.59 -1.81 -19.51
C GLY A 429 1.98 -3.29 -19.43
N THR A 430 2.89 -3.77 -20.28
CA THR A 430 3.00 -5.21 -20.54
C THR A 430 4.44 -5.71 -20.48
N ILE A 431 4.71 -6.70 -19.62
CA ILE A 431 5.94 -7.48 -19.59
C ILE A 431 5.68 -8.81 -20.30
N ARG A 432 6.38 -9.06 -21.40
CA ARG A 432 6.26 -10.30 -22.18
C ARG A 432 7.01 -11.44 -21.51
N ILE A 433 6.32 -12.57 -21.34
CA ILE A 433 6.84 -13.76 -20.67
C ILE A 433 6.90 -14.92 -21.66
N ARG A 434 8.04 -15.63 -21.73
CA ARG A 434 8.15 -16.84 -22.55
C ARG A 434 7.88 -18.06 -21.71
N ARG A 435 6.85 -18.82 -22.08
CA ARG A 435 6.55 -20.07 -21.39
C ARG A 435 7.74 -21.02 -21.45
N GLY A 436 8.09 -21.61 -20.31
CA GLY A 436 9.20 -22.54 -20.21
C GLY A 436 10.54 -21.90 -19.86
N GLU A 437 10.61 -20.59 -19.60
CA GLU A 437 11.77 -19.95 -18.95
C GLU A 437 11.64 -19.94 -17.42
N VAL A 438 12.74 -19.64 -16.73
CA VAL A 438 12.74 -19.22 -15.31
C VAL A 438 12.95 -17.72 -15.32
N LEU A 439 12.03 -16.98 -14.70
CA LEU A 439 12.19 -15.55 -14.54
C LEU A 439 12.76 -15.24 -13.17
N ARG A 440 13.85 -14.47 -13.17
CA ARG A 440 14.45 -13.90 -11.98
C ARG A 440 14.36 -12.38 -12.08
N ILE A 441 13.58 -11.78 -11.18
CA ILE A 441 13.26 -10.35 -11.22
C ILE A 441 13.84 -9.71 -9.97
N THR A 442 14.79 -8.79 -10.16
CA THR A 442 15.27 -7.91 -9.08
C THR A 442 14.44 -6.63 -9.09
N LEU A 443 13.66 -6.45 -8.03
CA LEU A 443 12.87 -5.25 -7.77
C LEU A 443 13.75 -4.26 -7.01
N VAL A 444 14.06 -3.12 -7.60
CA VAL A 444 14.87 -2.05 -6.99
C VAL A 444 13.94 -0.93 -6.59
N ASN A 445 13.92 -0.56 -5.31
CA ASN A 445 13.08 0.53 -4.84
C ASN A 445 13.88 1.83 -4.81
N ASP A 446 13.61 2.70 -5.78
CA ASP A 446 14.23 4.03 -5.88
C ASP A 446 13.51 5.08 -5.02
N THR A 447 12.49 4.66 -4.27
CA THR A 447 11.66 5.53 -3.44
C THR A 447 11.93 5.32 -1.96
N MET A 448 11.32 6.20 -1.17
CA MET A 448 11.42 6.23 0.29
C MET A 448 10.31 5.45 0.99
N MET A 449 9.44 4.77 0.25
CA MET A 449 8.27 4.05 0.78
C MET A 449 8.38 2.56 0.51
N ASN A 450 7.80 1.75 1.40
CA ASN A 450 7.66 0.31 1.19
C ASN A 450 6.70 0.04 0.02
N HIS A 451 7.03 -0.94 -0.83
CA HIS A 451 6.17 -1.39 -1.92
C HIS A 451 5.94 -2.90 -1.84
N PRO A 452 4.79 -3.37 -1.34
CA PRO A 452 4.39 -4.77 -1.41
C PRO A 452 3.98 -5.13 -2.84
N MET A 453 4.87 -5.78 -3.58
CA MET A 453 4.64 -6.18 -4.97
C MET A 453 3.97 -7.54 -5.03
N HIS A 454 2.82 -7.62 -5.70
CA HIS A 454 2.01 -8.82 -5.86
C HIS A 454 1.98 -9.28 -7.32
N LEU A 455 2.11 -10.59 -7.55
CA LEU A 455 1.92 -11.22 -8.86
C LEU A 455 0.76 -12.21 -8.80
N HIS A 456 -0.27 -11.99 -9.63
CA HIS A 456 -1.40 -12.89 -9.73
C HIS A 456 -1.00 -14.24 -10.36
N GLY A 457 -1.73 -15.30 -10.02
CA GLY A 457 -1.61 -16.62 -10.67
C GLY A 457 -0.30 -17.38 -10.43
N HIS A 458 0.62 -16.84 -9.63
CA HIS A 458 1.93 -17.44 -9.40
C HIS A 458 2.29 -17.44 -7.92
N PHE A 459 3.04 -18.46 -7.51
CA PHE A 459 3.96 -18.34 -6.39
C PHE A 459 5.36 -18.08 -6.94
N PHE A 460 6.10 -17.19 -6.29
CA PHE A 460 7.50 -16.95 -6.53
C PHE A 460 8.33 -17.21 -5.28
N ARG A 461 9.59 -17.56 -5.49
CA ARG A 461 10.60 -17.69 -4.44
C ARG A 461 11.14 -16.31 -4.09
N VAL A 462 11.35 -16.03 -2.81
CA VAL A 462 12.07 -14.83 -2.37
C VAL A 462 13.51 -15.19 -2.02
N LEU A 463 14.48 -14.66 -2.77
CA LEU A 463 15.90 -15.03 -2.70
C LEU A 463 16.70 -14.16 -1.70
N ASP A 464 16.27 -14.14 -0.44
CA ASP A 464 16.84 -13.30 0.63
C ASP A 464 17.72 -14.07 1.65
N GLY A 465 17.94 -15.37 1.44
CA GLY A 465 18.51 -16.24 2.47
C GLY A 465 19.09 -17.56 1.95
N ASP A 466 18.41 -18.65 2.28
CA ASP A 466 18.75 -20.00 1.82
C ASP A 466 18.03 -20.30 0.51
N ASP A 467 18.73 -20.09 -0.61
CA ASP A 467 18.14 -20.25 -1.94
C ASP A 467 17.57 -21.66 -2.17
N ASP A 468 18.14 -22.71 -1.57
CA ASP A 468 17.66 -24.08 -1.73
C ASP A 468 16.28 -24.32 -1.09
N ARG A 469 15.92 -23.49 -0.11
CA ARG A 469 14.65 -23.53 0.63
C ARG A 469 14.02 -22.14 0.73
N ALA A 470 14.16 -21.33 -0.32
CA ALA A 470 13.53 -20.02 -0.39
C ALA A 470 12.01 -20.14 -0.13
N PRO A 471 11.40 -19.28 0.70
CA PRO A 471 9.96 -19.31 0.91
C PRO A 471 9.24 -19.03 -0.42
N LEU A 472 8.13 -19.73 -0.64
CA LEU A 472 7.20 -19.43 -1.72
C LEU A 472 6.20 -18.39 -1.21
N LYS A 473 6.06 -17.30 -1.96
CA LYS A 473 5.17 -16.19 -1.67
C LYS A 473 4.46 -15.73 -2.94
N HIS A 474 3.44 -14.92 -2.79
CA HIS A 474 2.77 -14.25 -3.91
C HIS A 474 2.81 -12.72 -3.78
N THR A 475 3.16 -12.20 -2.60
CA THR A 475 3.38 -10.78 -2.32
C THR A 475 4.76 -10.60 -1.69
N VAL A 476 5.52 -9.58 -2.06
CA VAL A 476 6.82 -9.29 -1.42
C VAL A 476 7.00 -7.80 -1.18
N ASP A 477 7.34 -7.43 0.05
CA ASP A 477 7.70 -6.07 0.41
C ASP A 477 9.11 -5.71 -0.05
N VAL A 478 9.21 -4.65 -0.86
CA VAL A 478 10.49 -4.07 -1.26
C VAL A 478 10.74 -2.82 -0.40
N PRO A 479 11.72 -2.86 0.53
CA PRO A 479 11.90 -1.77 1.47
C PRO A 479 12.46 -0.51 0.78
N PRO A 480 12.25 0.67 1.37
CA PRO A 480 12.80 1.95 0.92
C PRO A 480 14.29 1.87 0.60
N MET A 481 14.69 2.39 -0.57
CA MET A 481 16.09 2.40 -1.02
C MET A 481 16.77 1.01 -1.01
N GLY A 482 15.97 -0.06 -1.02
CA GLY A 482 16.40 -1.45 -0.97
C GLY A 482 16.10 -2.19 -2.27
N ARG A 483 16.31 -3.51 -2.26
CA ARG A 483 15.93 -4.37 -3.37
C ARG A 483 15.49 -5.75 -2.90
N ARG A 484 14.66 -6.44 -3.67
CA ARG A 484 14.32 -7.85 -3.44
C ARG A 484 14.42 -8.61 -4.75
N THR A 485 14.83 -9.87 -4.70
CA THR A 485 14.84 -10.72 -5.90
C THR A 485 13.81 -11.83 -5.77
N ILE A 486 12.90 -11.89 -6.73
CA ILE A 486 11.92 -12.96 -6.86
C ILE A 486 12.26 -13.89 -8.02
N GLU A 487 11.94 -15.17 -7.88
CA GLU A 487 12.17 -16.16 -8.93
C GLU A 487 11.00 -17.14 -9.07
N PHE A 488 10.52 -17.36 -10.29
CA PHE A 488 9.46 -18.33 -10.56
C PHE A 488 9.64 -19.02 -11.92
N ASP A 489 9.07 -20.21 -12.03
CA ASP A 489 8.95 -20.93 -13.29
C ASP A 489 7.82 -20.32 -14.12
N ALA A 490 8.11 -19.87 -15.34
CA ALA A 490 7.12 -19.26 -16.22
C ALA A 490 6.33 -20.34 -16.97
N ASP A 491 5.44 -21.05 -16.28
CA ASP A 491 4.71 -22.21 -16.83
C ASP A 491 3.20 -21.98 -17.04
N GLU A 492 2.70 -20.81 -16.64
CA GLU A 492 1.33 -20.37 -16.81
C GLU A 492 0.97 -19.94 -18.24
N SER A 493 -0.29 -19.54 -18.42
CA SER A 493 -0.82 -18.99 -19.67
C SER A 493 -1.79 -17.83 -19.41
N GLY A 494 -2.02 -16.99 -20.42
CA GLY A 494 -2.88 -15.81 -20.32
C GLY A 494 -2.13 -14.57 -19.84
N ASP A 495 -2.89 -13.63 -19.28
CA ASP A 495 -2.41 -12.33 -18.82
C ASP A 495 -2.59 -12.22 -17.31
N TRP A 496 -1.53 -11.92 -16.58
CA TRP A 496 -1.54 -11.87 -15.11
C TRP A 496 -1.15 -10.49 -14.61
N PHE A 497 -1.91 -9.95 -13.67
CA PHE A 497 -1.65 -8.63 -13.12
C PHE A 497 -0.46 -8.66 -12.14
N PHE A 498 0.41 -7.66 -12.25
CA PHE A 498 1.58 -7.46 -11.39
C PHE A 498 1.62 -6.03 -10.90
N HIS A 499 1.46 -5.79 -9.61
CA HIS A 499 1.28 -4.43 -9.09
C HIS A 499 1.73 -4.26 -7.64
N CYS A 500 1.91 -3.00 -7.25
CA CYS A 500 2.03 -2.64 -5.84
C CYS A 500 0.67 -2.77 -5.16
N HIS A 501 0.63 -3.35 -3.96
CA HIS A 501 -0.59 -3.53 -3.18
C HIS A 501 -0.84 -2.38 -2.19
N VAL A 502 -0.10 -1.27 -2.31
CA VAL A 502 -0.62 0.02 -1.83
C VAL A 502 -1.69 0.44 -2.84
N LEU A 503 -2.96 0.41 -2.44
CA LEU A 503 -4.13 0.61 -3.31
C LEU A 503 -4.00 1.90 -4.14
N TYR A 504 -3.59 3.00 -3.50
CA TYR A 504 -3.42 4.29 -4.17
C TYR A 504 -2.22 4.33 -5.14
N HIS A 505 -1.18 3.52 -4.92
CA HIS A 505 -0.06 3.37 -5.86
C HIS A 505 -0.47 2.56 -7.10
N MET A 506 -1.26 1.50 -6.92
CA MET A 506 -1.84 0.73 -8.02
C MET A 506 -2.71 1.63 -8.90
N GLU A 507 -3.66 2.34 -8.29
CA GLU A 507 -4.63 3.20 -8.97
C GLU A 507 -4.00 4.42 -9.65
N SER A 508 -2.80 4.82 -9.23
CA SER A 508 -2.02 5.89 -9.88
C SER A 508 -0.98 5.38 -10.88
N GLY A 509 -0.80 4.05 -11.01
CA GLY A 509 -0.14 3.44 -12.16
C GLY A 509 1.01 2.47 -11.88
N MET A 510 1.32 2.09 -10.63
CA MET A 510 2.41 1.14 -10.31
C MET A 510 1.98 -0.30 -10.57
N ALA A 511 1.79 -0.62 -11.85
CA ALA A 511 1.36 -1.92 -12.30
C ALA A 511 1.90 -2.26 -13.70
N ARG A 512 1.89 -3.56 -14.00
CA ARG A 512 2.16 -4.19 -15.28
C ARG A 512 1.26 -5.41 -15.44
N VAL A 513 1.19 -5.92 -16.66
CA VAL A 513 0.66 -7.24 -16.97
C VAL A 513 1.75 -8.14 -17.50
N PHE A 514 1.88 -9.30 -16.86
CA PHE A 514 2.73 -10.38 -17.30
C PHE A 514 1.94 -11.17 -18.34
N SER A 515 2.29 -10.98 -19.60
CA SER A 515 1.56 -11.59 -20.72
C SER A 515 2.35 -12.76 -21.30
N TYR A 516 1.70 -13.94 -21.28
CA TYR A 516 2.13 -15.15 -21.97
C TYR A 516 1.53 -15.25 -23.39
N GLY A 517 0.81 -14.21 -23.84
CA GLY A 517 0.21 -14.16 -25.16
C GLY A 517 1.25 -14.16 -26.29
N PRO A 518 0.83 -14.55 -27.51
CA PRO A 518 1.71 -14.51 -28.68
C PRO A 518 2.19 -13.08 -28.97
N ASP A 519 3.29 -12.96 -29.72
CA ASP A 519 3.83 -11.66 -30.14
C ASP A 519 2.72 -10.81 -30.83
N GLY A 520 2.52 -9.58 -30.34
CA GLY A 520 1.49 -8.66 -30.82
C GLY A 520 0.12 -8.74 -30.12
N HIS A 521 -0.08 -9.69 -29.19
CA HIS A 521 -1.27 -9.69 -28.30
C HIS A 521 -1.18 -8.55 -27.29
N GLU A 522 -2.05 -7.54 -27.33
CA GLU A 522 -2.08 -6.50 -26.31
C GLU A 522 -3.17 -6.80 -25.27
N PRO A 523 -2.81 -6.97 -23.98
CA PRO A 523 -3.78 -7.16 -22.92
C PRO A 523 -4.80 -6.02 -22.87
N ARG A 524 -6.06 -6.36 -22.62
CA ARG A 524 -7.09 -5.38 -22.32
C ARG A 524 -6.98 -4.95 -20.86
N MET A 525 -7.25 -3.69 -20.59
CA MET A 525 -7.13 -3.13 -19.25
C MET A 525 -8.31 -2.22 -18.98
N ASP A 526 -8.61 -2.01 -17.70
CA ASP A 526 -9.60 -1.05 -17.25
C ASP A 526 -9.22 0.37 -17.71
N PRO A 527 -10.08 1.07 -18.47
CA PRO A 527 -9.88 2.48 -18.78
C PRO A 527 -9.70 3.37 -17.54
N GLY A 528 -10.32 3.01 -16.41
CA GLY A 528 -10.16 3.70 -15.13
C GLY A 528 -8.75 3.61 -14.54
N MET A 529 -8.05 2.49 -14.79
CA MET A 529 -6.64 2.29 -14.42
C MET A 529 -5.66 2.87 -15.46
N MET A 530 -6.15 3.31 -16.62
CA MET A 530 -5.35 3.90 -17.70
C MET A 530 -5.09 5.41 -17.52
N GLY A 531 -5.31 5.93 -16.31
CA GLY A 531 -5.01 7.30 -15.92
C GLY A 531 -6.25 8.07 -15.50
N ARG A 532 -6.27 8.50 -14.24
CA ARG A 532 -7.34 9.36 -13.70
C ARG A 532 -7.19 10.78 -14.21
N THR A 533 -8.32 11.38 -14.59
CA THR A 533 -8.40 12.79 -14.93
C THR A 533 -9.10 13.52 -13.78
N ILE A 534 -8.43 14.51 -13.20
CA ILE A 534 -8.95 15.26 -12.06
C ILE A 534 -8.83 16.76 -12.30
N LEU A 535 -9.80 17.52 -11.80
CA LEU A 535 -9.67 18.97 -11.67
C LEU A 535 -9.01 19.24 -10.32
N VAL A 536 -7.91 19.99 -10.35
CA VAL A 536 -7.27 20.54 -9.15
C VAL A 536 -7.18 22.05 -9.26
N GLY A 537 -7.18 22.74 -8.14
CA GLY A 537 -6.86 24.15 -8.13
C GLY A 537 -6.70 24.74 -6.75
N GLU A 538 -6.13 25.93 -6.74
CA GLU A 538 -6.08 26.81 -5.58
C GLU A 538 -6.46 28.23 -5.98
N ALA A 539 -7.18 28.90 -5.09
CA ALA A 539 -7.65 30.27 -5.29
C ALA A 539 -7.53 31.03 -3.97
N ALA A 540 -6.68 32.05 -3.95
CA ALA A 540 -6.57 33.02 -2.89
C ALA A 540 -7.55 34.18 -3.15
N PHE A 541 -8.25 34.58 -2.09
CA PHE A 541 -9.14 35.73 -2.07
C PHE A 541 -8.67 36.65 -0.95
N LEU A 542 -8.00 37.74 -1.33
CA LEU A 542 -7.37 38.70 -0.43
C LEU A 542 -8.06 40.06 -0.51
N THR A 543 -7.84 40.90 0.51
CA THR A 543 -8.38 42.27 0.52
C THR A 543 -7.91 43.14 -0.64
N THR A 544 -6.76 42.83 -1.24
CA THR A 544 -6.14 43.61 -2.33
C THR A 544 -6.21 42.93 -3.69
N MET A 545 -6.35 41.61 -3.73
CA MET A 545 -6.32 40.84 -4.98
C MET A 545 -6.96 39.46 -4.84
N SER A 546 -7.18 38.79 -5.95
CA SER A 546 -7.38 37.35 -6.02
C SER A 546 -6.35 36.74 -6.96
N SER A 547 -5.69 35.68 -6.52
CA SER A 547 -4.73 34.94 -7.32
C SER A 547 -5.03 33.45 -7.27
N GLY A 548 -4.59 32.69 -8.26
CA GLY A 548 -4.80 31.26 -8.24
C GLY A 548 -4.45 30.54 -9.52
N ARG A 549 -4.65 29.22 -9.48
CA ARG A 549 -4.50 28.32 -10.62
C ARG A 549 -5.52 27.21 -10.52
N ALA A 550 -6.10 26.82 -11.64
CA ALA A 550 -6.92 25.63 -11.77
C ALA A 550 -6.49 24.85 -13.02
N ALA A 551 -6.35 23.54 -12.90
CA ALA A 551 -5.92 22.67 -13.99
C ALA A 551 -6.68 21.34 -13.99
N VAL A 552 -7.02 20.87 -15.18
CA VAL A 552 -7.36 19.48 -15.41
C VAL A 552 -6.05 18.71 -15.59
N MET A 553 -5.74 17.85 -14.62
CA MET A 553 -4.61 16.92 -14.67
C MET A 553 -5.03 15.65 -15.38
N SER A 554 -4.24 15.21 -16.36
CA SER A 554 -4.44 13.93 -17.05
C SER A 554 -3.08 13.33 -17.42
N GLY A 555 -2.70 12.24 -16.74
CA GLY A 555 -1.36 11.67 -16.85
C GLY A 555 -0.28 12.71 -16.56
N ARG A 556 0.63 12.92 -17.52
CA ARG A 556 1.72 13.90 -17.42
C ARG A 556 1.37 15.32 -17.87
N TRP A 557 0.11 15.59 -18.15
CA TRP A 557 -0.34 16.89 -18.65
C TRP A 557 -1.26 17.60 -17.67
N ASP A 558 -1.10 18.91 -17.60
CA ASP A 558 -2.04 19.84 -17.00
C ASP A 558 -2.55 20.81 -18.07
N PHE A 559 -3.85 21.00 -18.12
CA PHE A 559 -4.49 22.01 -18.96
C PHE A 559 -5.33 22.91 -18.07
N GLY A 560 -5.03 24.21 -18.05
CA GLY A 560 -5.60 25.05 -17.02
C GLY A 560 -5.52 26.54 -17.27
N ALA A 561 -5.95 27.26 -16.25
CA ALA A 561 -5.82 28.70 -16.16
C ALA A 561 -5.13 29.10 -14.86
N ALA A 562 -4.29 30.13 -14.91
CA ALA A 562 -3.78 30.83 -13.74
C ALA A 562 -4.19 32.29 -13.85
N TRP A 563 -4.38 32.96 -12.72
CA TRP A 563 -4.80 34.35 -12.70
C TRP A 563 -4.22 35.09 -11.51
N ASP A 564 -4.02 36.38 -11.70
CA ASP A 564 -3.80 37.40 -10.70
C ASP A 564 -4.74 38.56 -11.06
N VAL A 565 -5.61 38.95 -10.14
CA VAL A 565 -6.61 40.01 -10.33
C VAL A 565 -6.56 40.94 -9.11
N ALA A 566 -6.03 42.14 -9.28
CA ALA A 566 -5.89 43.14 -8.22
C ALA A 566 -6.97 44.21 -8.32
N TRP A 567 -7.43 44.70 -7.16
CA TRP A 567 -8.38 45.80 -7.06
C TRP A 567 -7.68 47.01 -6.44
N GLU A 568 -7.38 48.02 -7.26
CA GLU A 568 -6.69 49.23 -6.81
C GLU A 568 -7.63 50.25 -6.15
N ARG A 569 -7.08 51.14 -5.33
CA ARG A 569 -7.76 52.37 -4.89
C ARG A 569 -7.57 53.42 -5.99
N GLU A 570 -8.65 54.11 -6.37
CA GLU A 570 -8.83 55.13 -7.44
C GLU A 570 -7.72 56.20 -7.69
N GLU A 571 -6.60 56.24 -6.98
CA GLU A 571 -5.63 57.34 -7.02
C GLU A 571 -4.38 57.11 -7.92
N GLU A 572 -4.09 55.90 -8.42
CA GLU A 572 -2.82 55.60 -9.14
C GLU A 572 -2.93 55.18 -10.63
N HIS A 573 -4.01 54.55 -11.11
CA HIS A 573 -4.19 54.16 -12.52
C HIS A 573 -5.63 54.37 -13.07
N ASP A 574 -5.80 54.38 -14.40
CA ASP A 574 -7.09 54.66 -15.09
C ASP A 574 -8.08 53.47 -15.05
N HIS A 575 -7.71 52.38 -14.38
CA HIS A 575 -8.46 51.13 -14.29
C HIS A 575 -8.69 50.75 -12.82
N GLY A 576 -9.95 50.55 -12.40
CA GLY A 576 -10.27 50.14 -11.03
C GLY A 576 -9.95 48.67 -10.70
N VAL A 577 -9.55 47.88 -11.70
CA VAL A 577 -9.16 46.46 -11.58
C VAL A 577 -8.07 46.16 -12.62
N GLU A 578 -7.00 45.53 -12.17
CA GLU A 578 -5.88 45.04 -12.98
C GLU A 578 -5.90 43.50 -12.99
N TYR A 579 -5.59 42.87 -14.12
CA TYR A 579 -5.53 41.42 -14.25
C TYR A 579 -4.42 40.92 -15.18
N GLU A 580 -3.79 39.82 -14.78
CA GLU A 580 -2.98 38.92 -15.62
C GLU A 580 -3.62 37.53 -15.54
N ALA A 581 -3.94 36.93 -16.69
CA ALA A 581 -4.53 35.59 -16.75
C ALA A 581 -3.88 34.73 -17.83
N ASP A 582 -3.42 33.55 -17.45
CA ASP A 582 -2.80 32.58 -18.33
C ASP A 582 -3.76 31.45 -18.65
N ALA A 583 -3.91 31.08 -19.92
CA ALA A 583 -4.40 29.78 -20.34
C ALA A 583 -3.20 28.94 -20.79
N PHE A 584 -2.95 27.79 -20.15
CA PHE A 584 -1.73 27.02 -20.35
C PHE A 584 -1.96 25.53 -20.56
N ALA A 585 -0.99 24.91 -21.23
CA ALA A 585 -0.73 23.48 -21.19
C ALA A 585 0.67 23.26 -20.61
N GLU A 586 0.78 22.36 -19.63
CA GLU A 586 2.05 22.01 -18.99
C GLU A 586 2.27 20.50 -19.03
N ARG A 587 3.46 20.08 -19.47
CA ARG A 587 3.89 18.69 -19.52
C ARG A 587 5.00 18.45 -18.50
N TYR A 588 4.81 17.45 -17.66
CA TYR A 588 5.81 16.98 -16.71
C TYR A 588 6.64 15.85 -17.34
N PHE A 589 7.96 15.93 -17.20
CA PHE A 589 8.87 14.86 -17.62
C PHE A 589 9.24 13.99 -16.42
N ASP A 590 9.46 14.63 -15.28
CA ASP A 590 9.66 14.04 -13.97
C ASP A 590 9.24 15.05 -12.89
N GLU A 591 9.39 14.69 -11.61
CA GLU A 591 9.06 15.55 -10.46
C GLU A 591 9.87 16.87 -10.40
N ASN A 592 10.97 16.97 -11.16
CA ASN A 592 11.92 18.07 -11.14
C ASN A 592 11.96 18.89 -12.43
N LEU A 593 11.26 18.48 -13.49
CA LEU A 593 11.27 19.13 -14.80
C LEU A 593 9.90 19.11 -15.47
N SER A 594 9.38 20.30 -15.78
CA SER A 594 8.20 20.49 -16.65
C SER A 594 8.48 21.53 -17.75
N ALA A 595 7.70 21.45 -18.82
CA ALA A 595 7.63 22.48 -19.86
C ALA A 595 6.19 22.95 -20.02
N SER A 596 6.00 24.25 -20.21
CA SER A 596 4.68 24.86 -20.39
C SER A 596 4.63 25.75 -21.61
N ALA A 597 3.44 25.89 -22.19
CA ALA A 597 3.16 26.87 -23.22
C ALA A 597 1.71 27.34 -23.07
N GLY A 598 1.44 28.58 -23.46
CA GLY A 598 0.13 29.17 -23.24
C GLY A 598 -0.06 30.52 -23.90
N VAL A 599 -1.18 31.13 -23.57
CA VAL A 599 -1.53 32.50 -23.93
C VAL A 599 -1.82 33.25 -22.65
N ARG A 600 -1.22 34.43 -22.52
CA ARG A 600 -1.47 35.37 -21.45
C ARG A 600 -2.35 36.50 -21.93
N PHE A 601 -3.34 36.83 -21.12
CA PHE A 601 -4.26 37.95 -21.29
C PHE A 601 -4.01 38.95 -20.16
N THR A 602 -3.92 40.24 -20.48
CA THR A 602 -3.66 41.26 -19.46
C THR A 602 -4.24 42.62 -19.86
N ASN A 603 -4.59 43.43 -18.86
CA ASN A 603 -4.92 44.85 -19.04
C ASN A 603 -3.93 45.79 -18.33
N GLU A 604 -2.77 45.29 -17.93
CA GLU A 604 -1.68 46.10 -17.39
C GLU A 604 -1.21 47.16 -18.40
N ASP A 605 -0.81 48.32 -17.87
CA ASP A 605 -0.29 49.41 -18.68
C ASP A 605 0.96 48.97 -19.47
N ASP A 606 0.98 49.29 -20.77
CA ASP A 606 2.03 48.90 -21.73
C ASP A 606 2.20 47.37 -21.96
N ALA A 607 1.37 46.53 -21.32
CA ALA A 607 1.31 45.09 -21.54
C ALA A 607 0.30 44.73 -22.65
N HIS A 608 0.50 43.57 -23.27
CA HIS A 608 -0.35 43.08 -24.36
C HIS A 608 -0.55 41.56 -24.22
N ASP A 609 -1.67 41.08 -24.75
CA ASP A 609 -1.91 39.65 -24.94
C ASP A 609 -0.77 39.01 -25.73
N ARG A 610 -0.24 37.90 -25.23
CA ARG A 610 0.97 37.28 -25.77
C ARG A 610 0.99 35.78 -25.58
N GLY A 611 1.56 35.06 -26.55
CA GLY A 611 1.87 33.65 -26.38
C GLY A 611 3.16 33.49 -25.60
N PHE A 612 3.26 32.47 -24.77
CA PHE A 612 4.49 32.15 -24.04
C PHE A 612 4.85 30.68 -24.13
N ALA A 613 6.14 30.39 -23.94
CA ALA A 613 6.65 29.06 -23.71
C ALA A 613 7.78 29.10 -22.68
N GLY A 614 7.79 28.14 -21.77
CA GLY A 614 8.76 28.09 -20.70
C GLY A 614 9.02 26.70 -20.17
N ALA A 615 9.97 26.61 -19.25
CA ALA A 615 10.29 25.40 -18.52
C ALA A 615 10.53 25.72 -17.05
N THR A 616 10.18 24.74 -16.20
CA THR A 616 10.32 24.81 -14.76
C THR A 616 11.25 23.70 -14.29
N TRP A 617 12.20 24.05 -13.45
CA TRP A 617 13.13 23.11 -12.83
C TRP A 617 13.05 23.20 -11.31
N ARG A 618 13.07 22.07 -10.62
CA ARG A 618 13.39 22.02 -9.19
C ARG A 618 14.90 21.93 -9.00
N LEU A 619 15.49 22.98 -8.45
CA LEU A 619 16.90 23.08 -8.07
C LEU A 619 17.11 22.50 -6.66
N PRO A 620 18.37 22.25 -6.25
CA PRO A 620 18.69 21.97 -4.84
C PRO A 620 18.08 23.00 -3.90
N LEU A 621 17.83 22.62 -2.64
CA LEU A 621 17.05 23.38 -1.66
C LEU A 621 15.54 23.46 -2.00
N LEU A 622 15.05 22.58 -2.87
CA LEU A 622 13.66 22.58 -3.38
C LEU A 622 13.23 23.92 -3.98
N VAL A 623 14.17 24.70 -4.53
CA VAL A 623 13.87 25.98 -5.19
C VAL A 623 13.31 25.70 -6.58
N ARG A 624 12.10 26.19 -6.88
CA ARG A 624 11.54 26.14 -8.23
C ARG A 624 12.11 27.30 -9.04
N ALA A 625 12.73 27.01 -10.17
CA ALA A 625 13.21 27.98 -11.14
C ALA A 625 12.36 27.88 -12.41
N ARG A 626 11.82 29.00 -12.89
CA ARG A 626 11.07 29.09 -14.14
C ARG A 626 11.79 30.02 -15.10
N VAL A 627 11.89 29.62 -16.36
CA VAL A 627 12.33 30.49 -17.45
C VAL A 627 11.28 30.42 -18.56
N GLU A 628 10.89 31.58 -19.05
CA GLU A 628 9.84 31.76 -20.05
C GLU A 628 10.28 32.80 -21.08
N ALA A 629 9.85 32.57 -22.32
CA ALA A 629 9.99 33.51 -23.42
C ALA A 629 8.61 33.72 -24.06
N ASP A 630 8.32 34.96 -24.45
CA ASP A 630 7.05 35.29 -25.09
C ASP A 630 7.19 35.65 -26.58
N THR A 631 6.04 35.79 -27.25
CA THR A 631 5.96 36.14 -28.67
C THR A 631 6.41 37.57 -29.00
N ARG A 632 6.60 38.44 -28.00
CA ARG A 632 7.17 39.78 -28.18
C ARG A 632 8.68 39.79 -28.01
N GLY A 633 9.27 38.69 -27.54
CA GLY A 633 10.69 38.53 -27.30
C GLY A 633 11.11 38.90 -25.88
N ASP A 634 10.16 39.12 -24.97
CA ASP A 634 10.44 39.33 -23.56
C ASP A 634 10.82 37.99 -22.90
N LEU A 635 11.73 38.05 -21.93
CA LEU A 635 12.20 36.91 -21.16
C LEU A 635 11.83 37.12 -19.69
N ARG A 636 11.17 36.11 -19.10
CA ARG A 636 10.83 36.08 -17.67
C ARG A 636 11.59 34.94 -16.99
N ALA A 637 12.31 35.27 -15.92
CA ALA A 637 13.04 34.31 -15.10
C ALA A 637 12.64 34.46 -13.64
N GLY A 638 12.20 33.38 -13.00
CA GLY A 638 11.67 33.41 -11.64
C GLY A 638 12.25 32.32 -10.75
N LEU A 639 12.34 32.62 -9.47
CA LEU A 639 12.65 31.67 -8.40
C LEU A 639 11.51 31.68 -7.37
N ALA A 640 11.13 30.50 -6.90
CA ALA A 640 10.15 30.33 -5.83
C ALA A 640 10.61 29.27 -4.84
N LYS A 641 10.27 29.45 -3.57
CA LYS A 641 10.52 28.50 -2.50
C LYS A 641 9.47 28.59 -1.40
N GLU A 642 9.03 27.42 -0.94
CA GLU A 642 8.17 27.25 0.21
C GLU A 642 9.00 26.78 1.41
N PHE A 643 8.65 27.27 2.60
CA PHE A 643 9.29 26.93 3.87
C PHE A 643 8.22 26.49 4.87
N GLN A 644 8.21 25.20 5.20
CA GLN A 644 7.32 24.67 6.22
C GLN A 644 7.78 25.09 7.62
N LEU A 645 7.21 26.18 8.14
CA LEU A 645 7.61 26.76 9.43
C LEU A 645 7.13 25.88 10.60
N THR A 646 5.86 25.48 10.57
CA THR A 646 5.22 24.59 11.55
C THR A 646 4.31 23.59 10.84
N GLU A 647 3.63 22.69 11.55
CA GLU A 647 2.72 21.71 10.92
C GLU A 647 1.60 22.37 10.10
N ARG A 648 1.24 23.62 10.39
CA ARG A 648 0.13 24.31 9.72
C ARG A 648 0.49 25.65 9.12
N LEU A 649 1.74 26.11 9.29
CA LEU A 649 2.16 27.44 8.85
C LEU A 649 3.28 27.29 7.84
N GLU A 650 3.04 27.80 6.63
CA GLU A 650 3.99 27.85 5.53
C GLU A 650 4.34 29.30 5.22
N LEU A 651 5.62 29.54 4.86
CA LEU A 651 6.08 30.77 4.25
C LEU A 651 6.45 30.48 2.79
N SER A 652 5.80 31.16 1.86
CA SER A 652 6.15 31.13 0.44
C SER A 652 6.88 32.41 0.05
N LEU A 653 7.98 32.26 -0.71
CA LEU A 653 8.74 33.37 -1.28
C LEU A 653 8.87 33.12 -2.78
N ALA A 654 8.49 34.10 -3.60
CA ALA A 654 8.77 34.04 -5.02
C ALA A 654 9.16 35.42 -5.54
N GLY A 655 10.05 35.43 -6.52
CA GLY A 655 10.46 36.64 -7.20
C GLY A 655 10.83 36.32 -8.63
N HIS A 656 10.52 37.23 -9.54
CA HIS A 656 10.85 37.07 -10.93
C HIS A 656 11.30 38.39 -11.55
N TYR A 657 12.12 38.25 -12.57
CA TYR A 657 12.60 39.33 -13.39
C TYR A 657 12.02 39.16 -14.78
N ASP A 658 11.29 40.17 -15.21
CA ASP A 658 10.79 40.32 -16.57
C ASP A 658 11.58 41.42 -17.28
N THR A 659 12.01 41.19 -18.52
CA THR A 659 12.74 42.18 -19.30
C THR A 659 11.91 43.41 -19.66
N GLY A 660 10.58 43.30 -19.66
CA GLY A 660 9.61 44.36 -19.88
C GLY A 660 9.25 45.14 -18.61
N SER A 661 8.70 44.47 -17.58
CA SER A 661 8.13 45.10 -16.37
C SER A 661 9.10 45.25 -15.19
N ARG A 662 10.31 44.66 -15.26
CA ARG A 662 11.36 44.62 -14.21
C ARG A 662 11.07 43.57 -13.12
N TRP A 663 11.41 43.86 -11.86
CA TRP A 663 11.40 42.89 -10.76
C TRP A 663 10.07 42.92 -10.04
N GLU A 664 9.47 41.75 -9.90
CA GLU A 664 8.24 41.53 -9.14
C GLU A 664 8.48 40.44 -8.10
N GLY A 665 7.83 40.58 -6.95
CA GLY A 665 8.06 39.70 -5.81
C GLY A 665 6.82 39.52 -4.96
N ARG A 666 6.66 38.30 -4.45
CA ARG A 666 5.61 37.94 -3.51
C ARG A 666 6.15 37.18 -2.31
N ALA A 667 5.58 37.48 -1.15
CA ALA A 667 5.83 36.76 0.08
C ALA A 667 4.48 36.41 0.74
N GLY A 668 4.20 35.12 0.88
CA GLY A 668 2.95 34.62 1.45
C GLY A 668 3.17 33.91 2.79
N LEU A 669 2.21 34.06 3.71
CA LEU A 669 2.06 33.24 4.90
C LEU A 669 0.71 32.54 4.83
N ASP A 670 0.73 31.22 4.81
CA ASP A 670 -0.46 30.38 4.71
C ASP A 670 -0.65 29.54 5.98
N TYR A 671 -1.81 29.66 6.62
CA TYR A 671 -2.17 28.90 7.81
C TYR A 671 -3.30 27.91 7.51
N LEU A 672 -2.97 26.63 7.46
CA LEU A 672 -3.88 25.53 7.10
C LEU A 672 -4.93 25.28 8.19
N LEU A 673 -6.20 25.56 7.88
CA LEU A 673 -7.35 25.30 8.76
C LEU A 673 -7.90 23.89 8.52
N THR A 674 -8.21 23.58 7.27
CA THR A 674 -8.77 22.29 6.81
C THR A 674 -8.03 21.82 5.56
N LYS A 675 -8.35 20.62 5.06
CA LYS A 675 -7.77 20.08 3.81
C LYS A 675 -7.92 21.01 2.59
N SER A 676 -8.90 21.91 2.62
CA SER A 676 -9.28 22.78 1.49
C SER A 676 -9.25 24.26 1.82
N LEU A 677 -8.92 24.67 3.04
CA LEU A 677 -9.02 26.08 3.46
C LEU A 677 -7.83 26.49 4.31
N SER A 678 -7.23 27.62 3.94
CA SER A 678 -6.21 28.31 4.73
C SER A 678 -6.57 29.77 4.96
N LEU A 679 -6.06 30.34 6.05
CA LEU A 679 -5.96 31.80 6.21
C LEU A 679 -4.64 32.25 5.58
N THR A 680 -4.69 33.28 4.75
CA THR A 680 -3.53 33.68 3.94
C THR A 680 -3.26 35.18 4.12
N VAL A 681 -1.99 35.51 4.27
CA VAL A 681 -1.48 36.88 4.20
C VAL A 681 -0.46 36.91 3.09
N GLU A 682 -0.59 37.84 2.14
CA GLU A 682 0.35 37.95 1.02
C GLU A 682 0.81 39.39 0.88
N ALA A 683 2.10 39.58 0.67
CA ALA A 683 2.69 40.85 0.27
C ALA A 683 3.13 40.73 -1.19
N HIS A 684 2.55 41.55 -2.07
CA HIS A 684 2.91 41.70 -3.48
C HIS A 684 3.69 43.01 -3.69
N SER A 685 4.67 43.02 -4.58
CA SER A 685 5.47 44.22 -4.90
C SER A 685 4.60 45.38 -5.35
N ASP A 686 3.59 45.08 -6.17
CA ASP A 686 2.81 46.10 -6.89
C ASP A 686 1.46 46.37 -6.20
N HIS A 687 0.89 45.39 -5.51
CA HIS A 687 -0.45 45.50 -4.91
C HIS A 687 -0.46 45.57 -3.37
N GLY A 688 0.72 45.64 -2.76
CA GLY A 688 0.88 45.77 -1.31
C GLY A 688 0.48 44.51 -0.54
N VAL A 689 -0.01 44.68 0.69
CA VAL A 689 -0.30 43.56 1.61
C VAL A 689 -1.80 43.25 1.64
N GLY A 690 -2.15 42.04 1.24
CA GLY A 690 -3.49 41.47 1.31
C GLY A 690 -3.63 40.46 2.44
N VAL A 691 -4.82 40.40 3.05
CA VAL A 691 -5.21 39.37 4.02
C VAL A 691 -6.49 38.71 3.56
N GLY A 692 -6.60 37.41 3.72
CA GLY A 692 -7.81 36.69 3.34
C GLY A 692 -7.69 35.19 3.53
N PHE A 693 -8.13 34.43 2.55
CA PHE A 693 -8.14 32.97 2.61
C PHE A 693 -7.81 32.34 1.26
N THR A 694 -7.26 31.14 1.31
CA THR A 694 -7.01 30.31 0.14
C THR A 694 -7.89 29.07 0.18
N VAL A 695 -8.59 28.80 -0.93
CA VAL A 695 -9.38 27.58 -1.13
C VAL A 695 -8.64 26.65 -2.07
N ARG A 696 -8.55 25.36 -1.72
CA ARG A 696 -7.98 24.31 -2.56
C ARG A 696 -9.05 23.27 -2.89
N PHE A 697 -9.20 22.91 -4.17
CA PHE A 697 -10.20 21.93 -4.63
C PHE A 697 -9.62 20.90 -5.58
#